data_AF-A0A944BCQ6-F1
#
_entry.id   AF-A0A944BCQ6-F1
#
_cell.length_a   1.000
_cell.length_b   1.000
_cell.length_c   1.000
_cell.angle_alpha   90.00
_cell.angle_beta   90.00
_cell.angle_gamma   90.00
#
_symmetry.space_group_name_H-M   'P 1'
#
loop_
_entity.id
_entity.type
_entity.pdbx_description
1 polymer ?
#
loop_
_entity_poly.entity_id
_entity_poly.type
_entity_poly.pdbx_seq_one_letter_code
_entity_poly.pdbx_strand_id
1 'polypeptide(L)'
;MTNTKSTPTELGTEPIPQLLLKYAVPAIISMVVASLYNIIDSIFIGHIPNDGPRCITALAIAFPLMNLSAAFGSLVGAGGSTLVSIKLGQKDYPSANKVLGNVTTLNVIIGVVIMALGLFYLDKILVLFGASDETIAPAHDFMTVLLIGNVLTHLFFGLNHVMRSSGNPRKAMFTTILTVVLNIILAPIFIYQFEWGIKGAALATITSQAISLVVICYHFYSGKDVLTFSLPDFKLQKQIVKNIFAIGIAPFTLNACACLVTMMLNNTLYKYGGDNAIGAYGICNRVIMVAAQVVFGFNQAMQPIAGYNFGAQLVDRVDKVLKMTVLCASCVMVVMWLSCEIFADNIVSIFVNQEESNARALMEAASHGLRIVVIMMPIVGFQMVVANFFQSIGRAPVSLFMSSTRQLLYLIPLVWLLPQKFGLDGVWMAMPVSDTLSAITAAIVLKLQYKKSLMLPSKEQKVVDVEKNTDDNHVVISIGRQFGAGGRYIGKLIANHYGIKYYDSELLVEAAKDMGFAPEIFEKADEVPSLQTSFGNLADLSSPNTSEPMLSGANLFKAQSETMQRIAETESCVIVGRASDYVLRERKDVVTFFLRAPMEFRAENIASRHNIDIKKAQKLVEERETARKEYYDYYTGKEWGDSKGYDLCVDVSKLGFEKTAEMMIAFIDSVFSKKAEK
;
A
#
# COMPACT_ATOMS: atom_id res chain seq x y z
N MET A 1 22.79 14.60 -22.07
CA MET A 1 22.37 13.23 -21.67
C MET A 1 22.01 13.28 -20.19
N THR A 2 20.75 13.04 -19.82
CA THR A 2 20.27 13.17 -18.43
C THR A 2 19.90 11.82 -17.82
N ASN A 3 20.17 11.68 -16.52
CA ASN A 3 20.44 10.40 -15.85
C ASN A 3 19.18 9.67 -15.34
N THR A 4 18.19 9.41 -16.20
CA THR A 4 16.83 9.00 -15.76
C THR A 4 16.69 7.59 -15.17
N LYS A 5 17.77 6.78 -15.09
CA LYS A 5 17.77 5.49 -14.37
C LYS A 5 18.17 5.60 -12.89
N SER A 6 18.47 6.79 -12.34
CA SER A 6 18.93 6.94 -10.95
C SER A 6 17.83 6.99 -9.88
N THR A 7 16.61 7.41 -10.25
CA THR A 7 15.73 8.09 -9.28
C THR A 7 15.14 7.19 -8.19
N PRO A 8 14.70 5.94 -8.44
CA PRO A 8 14.33 5.03 -7.35
C PRO A 8 15.54 4.54 -6.57
N THR A 9 16.69 4.39 -7.21
CA THR A 9 17.93 3.91 -6.59
C THR A 9 18.40 4.84 -5.47
N GLU A 10 18.18 6.15 -5.62
CA GLU A 10 18.44 7.18 -4.60
C GLU A 10 17.73 6.89 -3.26
N LEU A 11 16.53 6.27 -3.27
CA LEU A 11 15.81 5.90 -2.04
C LEU A 11 16.61 4.90 -1.18
N GLY A 12 17.39 4.02 -1.82
CA GLY A 12 18.22 3.02 -1.16
C GLY A 12 19.63 3.50 -0.77
N THR A 13 20.15 4.55 -1.42
CA THR A 13 21.55 4.97 -1.27
C THR A 13 21.73 6.31 -0.55
N GLU A 14 20.88 7.31 -0.83
CA GLU A 14 21.04 8.68 -0.31
C GLU A 14 20.94 8.73 1.22
N PRO A 15 21.69 9.61 1.93
CA PRO A 15 21.61 9.73 3.38
C PRO A 15 20.19 10.09 3.86
N ILE A 16 19.67 9.31 4.82
CA ILE A 16 18.28 9.45 5.30
C ILE A 16 17.83 10.87 5.66
N PRO A 17 18.63 11.73 6.34
CA PRO A 17 18.19 13.10 6.64
C PRO A 17 18.00 13.97 5.39
N GLN A 18 18.90 13.84 4.40
CA GLN A 18 18.83 14.58 3.13
C GLN A 18 17.64 14.10 2.30
N LEU A 19 17.48 12.76 2.21
CA LEU A 19 16.38 12.11 1.51
C LEU A 19 15.02 12.45 2.14
N LEU A 20 14.91 12.43 3.48
CA LEU A 20 13.68 12.81 4.19
C LEU A 20 13.33 14.27 3.92
N LEU A 21 14.28 15.21 3.97
CA LEU A 21 14.05 16.62 3.65
C LEU A 21 13.62 16.81 2.17
N LYS A 22 14.28 16.12 1.24
CA LYS A 22 14.02 16.13 -0.22
C LYS A 22 12.59 15.68 -0.57
N TYR A 23 11.97 14.84 0.26
CA TYR A 23 10.58 14.40 0.12
C TYR A 23 9.59 15.19 1.00
N ALA A 24 9.98 15.57 2.22
CA ALA A 24 9.12 16.26 3.19
C ALA A 24 8.83 17.69 2.76
N VAL A 25 9.83 18.46 2.30
CA VAL A 25 9.59 19.85 1.88
C VAL A 25 8.54 19.93 0.76
N PRO A 26 8.65 19.15 -0.35
CA PRO A 26 7.59 19.12 -1.36
C PRO A 26 6.23 18.64 -0.85
N ALA A 27 6.20 17.68 0.08
CA ALA A 27 4.96 17.17 0.63
C ALA A 27 4.26 18.19 1.55
N ILE A 28 5.00 18.84 2.45
CA ILE A 28 4.50 19.89 3.34
C ILE A 28 3.98 21.08 2.51
N ILE A 29 4.74 21.54 1.51
CA ILE A 29 4.28 22.60 0.59
C ILE A 29 2.98 22.17 -0.10
N SER A 30 2.89 20.94 -0.61
CA SER A 30 1.66 20.42 -1.23
C SER A 30 0.46 20.47 -0.27
N MET A 31 0.67 20.12 1.02
CA MET A 31 -0.38 20.09 2.03
C MET A 31 -0.83 21.49 2.48
N VAL A 32 0.11 22.43 2.65
CA VAL A 32 -0.21 23.82 3.02
C VAL A 32 -0.86 24.56 1.85
N VAL A 33 -0.38 24.36 0.62
CA VAL A 33 -1.04 24.91 -0.58
C VAL A 33 -2.43 24.28 -0.77
N ALA A 34 -2.60 23.00 -0.40
CA ALA A 34 -3.92 22.35 -0.37
C ALA A 34 -4.87 22.92 0.70
N SER A 35 -4.39 23.36 1.88
CA SER A 35 -5.27 24.02 2.85
C SER A 35 -5.60 25.46 2.46
N LEU A 36 -4.67 26.19 1.84
CA LEU A 36 -4.87 27.57 1.40
C LEU A 36 -5.95 27.70 0.32
N TYR A 37 -6.00 26.82 -0.70
CA TYR A 37 -7.05 26.96 -1.73
C TYR A 37 -8.45 26.67 -1.19
N ASN A 38 -8.62 25.76 -0.23
CA ASN A 38 -9.91 25.52 0.42
C ASN A 38 -10.45 26.79 1.12
N ILE A 39 -9.55 27.61 1.69
CA ILE A 39 -9.89 28.91 2.26
C ILE A 39 -10.28 29.89 1.15
N ILE A 40 -9.51 29.94 0.06
CA ILE A 40 -9.75 30.85 -1.07
C ILE A 40 -11.07 30.53 -1.82
N ASP A 41 -11.36 29.26 -2.10
CA ASP A 41 -12.64 28.82 -2.68
C ASP A 41 -13.81 29.20 -1.75
N SER A 42 -13.65 29.04 -0.43
CA SER A 42 -14.66 29.49 0.55
C SER A 42 -14.85 31.01 0.51
N ILE A 43 -13.78 31.80 0.32
CA ILE A 43 -13.88 33.25 0.16
C ILE A 43 -14.66 33.59 -1.12
N PHE A 44 -14.37 32.95 -2.24
CA PHE A 44 -15.08 33.23 -3.50
C PHE A 44 -16.55 32.80 -3.46
N ILE A 45 -16.86 31.63 -2.88
CA ILE A 45 -18.24 31.17 -2.70
C ILE A 45 -19.02 32.13 -1.78
N GLY A 46 -18.39 32.63 -0.71
CA GLY A 46 -19.02 33.57 0.23
C GLY A 46 -19.35 34.94 -0.37
N HIS A 47 -18.69 35.33 -1.47
CA HIS A 47 -18.92 36.60 -2.18
C HIS A 47 -19.82 36.44 -3.43
N ILE A 48 -20.47 35.29 -3.64
CA ILE A 48 -21.48 35.13 -4.68
C ILE A 48 -22.61 36.16 -4.46
N PRO A 49 -22.92 37.03 -5.45
CA PRO A 49 -23.97 38.02 -5.31
C PRO A 49 -25.31 37.40 -4.92
N ASN A 50 -25.93 37.95 -3.87
CA ASN A 50 -27.25 37.55 -3.32
C ASN A 50 -27.39 36.12 -2.76
N ASP A 51 -26.46 35.20 -3.01
CA ASP A 51 -26.57 33.78 -2.59
C ASP A 51 -25.37 33.26 -1.77
N GLY A 52 -24.33 34.10 -1.56
CA GLY A 52 -23.09 33.72 -0.89
C GLY A 52 -23.23 33.03 0.48
N PRO A 53 -23.93 33.60 1.48
CA PRO A 53 -24.11 32.98 2.79
C PRO A 53 -24.78 31.59 2.70
N ARG A 54 -25.81 31.48 1.88
CA ARG A 54 -26.54 30.23 1.61
C ARG A 54 -25.68 29.20 0.89
N CYS A 55 -24.84 29.62 -0.06
CA CYS A 55 -23.84 28.77 -0.71
C CYS A 55 -22.77 28.26 0.28
N ILE A 56 -22.37 29.04 1.27
CA ILE A 56 -21.44 28.59 2.32
C ILE A 56 -22.07 27.53 3.22
N THR A 57 -23.32 27.68 3.62
CA THR A 57 -24.04 26.64 4.36
C THR A 57 -24.22 25.37 3.52
N ALA A 58 -24.54 25.51 2.24
CA ALA A 58 -24.62 24.39 1.30
C ALA A 58 -23.30 23.62 1.16
N LEU A 59 -22.17 24.35 1.07
CA LEU A 59 -20.83 23.77 1.09
C LEU A 59 -20.57 23.02 2.41
N ALA A 60 -20.97 23.57 3.56
CA ALA A 60 -20.87 22.93 4.87
C ALA A 60 -21.54 21.54 4.90
N ILE A 61 -22.74 21.43 4.33
CA ILE A 61 -23.53 20.19 4.23
C ILE A 61 -22.93 19.19 3.22
N ALA A 62 -22.21 19.68 2.21
CA ALA A 62 -21.53 18.84 1.21
C ALA A 62 -20.25 18.14 1.72
N PHE A 63 -19.55 18.73 2.71
CA PHE A 63 -18.25 18.21 3.21
C PHE A 63 -18.24 16.73 3.62
N PRO A 64 -19.24 16.17 4.33
CA PRO A 64 -19.24 14.75 4.69
C PRO A 64 -19.19 13.82 3.47
N LEU A 65 -19.88 14.18 2.38
CA LEU A 65 -19.85 13.41 1.13
C LEU A 65 -18.52 13.59 0.37
N MET A 66 -17.94 14.79 0.39
CA MET A 66 -16.59 15.05 -0.14
C MET A 66 -15.52 14.22 0.59
N ASN A 67 -15.56 14.21 1.93
CA ASN A 67 -14.66 13.41 2.77
C ASN A 67 -14.84 11.90 2.54
N LEU A 68 -16.07 11.43 2.34
CA LEU A 68 -16.33 10.03 1.97
C LEU A 68 -15.70 9.68 0.61
N SER A 69 -15.80 10.56 -0.39
CA SER A 69 -15.10 10.35 -1.67
C SER A 69 -13.57 10.34 -1.49
N ALA A 70 -13.03 11.26 -0.69
CA ALA A 70 -11.61 11.30 -0.36
C ALA A 70 -11.13 10.04 0.37
N ALA A 71 -11.95 9.44 1.22
CA ALA A 71 -11.66 8.16 1.87
C ALA A 71 -11.43 7.05 0.82
N PHE A 72 -12.30 6.93 -0.18
CA PHE A 72 -12.14 5.97 -1.28
C PHE A 72 -10.92 6.28 -2.18
N GLY A 73 -10.63 7.56 -2.43
CA GLY A 73 -9.39 7.95 -3.12
C GLY A 73 -8.13 7.52 -2.34
N SER A 74 -8.15 7.66 -1.01
CA SER A 74 -7.06 7.25 -0.12
C SER A 74 -6.86 5.72 -0.07
N LEU A 75 -7.95 4.94 -0.19
CA LEU A 75 -7.94 3.47 -0.25
C LEU A 75 -7.06 2.97 -1.40
N VAL A 76 -7.27 3.52 -2.61
CA VAL A 76 -6.50 3.11 -3.79
C VAL A 76 -5.14 3.79 -3.82
N GLY A 77 -5.10 5.11 -3.62
CA GLY A 77 -3.89 5.92 -3.76
C GLY A 77 -2.79 5.51 -2.77
N ALA A 78 -3.12 5.45 -1.48
CA ALA A 78 -2.13 5.18 -0.44
C ALA A 78 -1.78 3.68 -0.33
N GLY A 79 -2.71 2.78 -0.66
CA GLY A 79 -2.44 1.34 -0.77
C GLY A 79 -1.54 1.02 -1.97
N GLY A 80 -1.82 1.65 -3.11
CA GLY A 80 -1.03 1.55 -4.34
C GLY A 80 0.38 2.11 -4.19
N SER A 81 0.54 3.30 -3.61
CA SER A 81 1.85 3.95 -3.44
C SER A 81 2.78 3.17 -2.49
N THR A 82 2.26 2.61 -1.39
CA THR A 82 3.02 1.66 -0.55
C THR A 82 3.49 0.47 -1.39
N LEU A 83 2.58 -0.18 -2.12
CA LEU A 83 2.90 -1.42 -2.85
C LEU A 83 3.91 -1.16 -3.98
N VAL A 84 3.80 -0.04 -4.68
CA VAL A 84 4.81 0.45 -5.63
C VAL A 84 6.17 0.64 -4.96
N SER A 85 6.21 1.34 -3.82
CA SER A 85 7.46 1.59 -3.08
C SER A 85 8.18 0.30 -2.71
N ILE A 86 7.44 -0.67 -2.16
CA ILE A 86 7.95 -2.00 -1.79
C ILE A 86 8.46 -2.76 -3.03
N LYS A 87 7.70 -2.74 -4.14
CA LYS A 87 8.10 -3.42 -5.39
C LYS A 87 9.33 -2.80 -6.05
N LEU A 88 9.47 -1.48 -6.01
CA LEU A 88 10.69 -0.79 -6.45
C LEU A 88 11.89 -1.15 -5.58
N GLY A 89 11.72 -1.24 -4.26
CA GLY A 89 12.76 -1.71 -3.33
C GLY A 89 13.21 -3.15 -3.62
N GLN A 90 12.26 -4.03 -3.96
CA GLN A 90 12.51 -5.40 -4.40
C GLN A 90 13.16 -5.50 -5.80
N LYS A 91 13.33 -4.37 -6.52
CA LYS A 91 13.73 -4.29 -7.95
C LYS A 91 12.77 -5.03 -8.89
N ASP A 92 11.53 -5.26 -8.47
CA ASP A 92 10.48 -5.93 -9.21
C ASP A 92 9.67 -4.90 -10.01
N TYR A 93 10.33 -4.30 -10.99
CA TYR A 93 9.76 -3.28 -11.87
C TYR A 93 8.54 -3.76 -12.68
N PRO A 94 8.49 -5.01 -13.21
CA PRO A 94 7.30 -5.52 -13.90
C PRO A 94 6.07 -5.55 -12.99
N SER A 95 6.21 -6.00 -11.74
CA SER A 95 5.09 -5.95 -10.79
C SER A 95 4.75 -4.53 -10.38
N ALA A 96 5.72 -3.62 -10.26
CA ALA A 96 5.45 -2.22 -9.97
C ALA A 96 4.60 -1.54 -11.09
N ASN A 97 4.85 -1.86 -12.37
CA ASN A 97 4.02 -1.41 -13.49
C ASN A 97 2.61 -2.04 -13.47
N LYS A 98 2.49 -3.34 -13.18
CA LYS A 98 1.18 -3.99 -12.94
C LYS A 98 0.38 -3.30 -11.83
N VAL A 99 1.05 -2.86 -10.76
CA VAL A 99 0.42 -2.08 -9.67
C VAL A 99 -0.05 -0.71 -10.17
N LEU A 100 0.75 0.02 -10.95
CA LEU A 100 0.34 1.29 -11.58
C LEU A 100 -0.94 1.12 -12.44
N GLY A 101 -0.97 0.12 -13.33
CA GLY A 101 -2.15 -0.15 -14.16
C GLY A 101 -3.39 -0.57 -13.35
N ASN A 102 -3.19 -1.34 -12.28
CA ASN A 102 -4.26 -1.71 -11.34
C ASN A 102 -4.77 -0.50 -10.54
N VAL A 103 -3.89 0.36 -10.03
CA VAL A 103 -4.27 1.63 -9.35
C VAL A 103 -5.08 2.53 -10.28
N THR A 104 -4.65 2.67 -11.54
CA THR A 104 -5.35 3.50 -12.52
C THR A 104 -6.76 2.97 -12.78
N THR A 105 -6.87 1.66 -13.02
CA THR A 105 -8.15 1.00 -13.30
C THR A 105 -9.10 0.99 -12.09
N LEU A 106 -8.58 0.79 -10.88
CA LEU A 106 -9.36 0.87 -9.65
C LEU A 106 -9.90 2.28 -9.40
N ASN A 107 -9.11 3.33 -9.63
CA ASN A 107 -9.58 4.73 -9.49
C ASN A 107 -10.68 5.07 -10.50
N VAL A 108 -10.63 4.54 -11.73
CA VAL A 108 -11.74 4.69 -12.69
C VAL A 108 -12.99 3.97 -12.19
N ILE A 109 -12.88 2.69 -11.81
CA ILE A 109 -14.04 1.89 -11.36
C ILE A 109 -14.68 2.50 -10.12
N ILE A 110 -13.89 2.81 -9.09
CA ILE A 110 -14.38 3.40 -7.84
C ILE A 110 -14.91 4.81 -8.07
N GLY A 111 -14.25 5.61 -8.90
CA GLY A 111 -14.71 6.94 -9.31
C GLY A 111 -16.10 6.90 -9.97
N VAL A 112 -16.31 5.98 -10.91
CA VAL A 112 -17.59 5.77 -11.62
C VAL A 112 -18.67 5.22 -10.70
N VAL A 113 -18.34 4.27 -9.82
CA VAL A 113 -19.30 3.70 -8.85
C VAL A 113 -19.78 4.76 -7.87
N ILE A 114 -18.87 5.58 -7.33
CA ILE A 114 -19.21 6.69 -6.42
C ILE A 114 -20.01 7.77 -7.16
N MET A 115 -19.66 8.10 -8.40
CA MET A 115 -20.44 9.01 -9.25
C MET A 115 -21.87 8.51 -9.43
N ALA A 116 -22.04 7.25 -9.86
CA ALA A 116 -23.37 6.69 -10.15
C ALA A 116 -24.25 6.58 -8.89
N LEU A 117 -23.71 6.03 -7.79
CA LEU A 117 -24.44 5.92 -6.53
C LEU A 117 -24.70 7.29 -5.90
N GLY A 118 -23.71 8.19 -5.94
CA GLY A 118 -23.80 9.54 -5.41
C GLY A 118 -24.88 10.36 -6.10
N LEU A 119 -24.91 10.36 -7.44
CA LEU A 119 -25.94 11.08 -8.21
C LEU A 119 -27.33 10.46 -8.03
N PHE A 120 -27.46 9.12 -8.00
CA PHE A 120 -28.75 8.47 -7.85
C PHE A 120 -29.41 8.69 -6.48
N TYR A 121 -28.60 8.86 -5.43
CA TYR A 121 -29.08 9.08 -4.05
C TYR A 121 -28.84 10.50 -3.53
N LEU A 122 -28.46 11.47 -4.39
CA LEU A 122 -27.86 12.74 -3.97
C LEU A 122 -28.71 13.50 -2.95
N ASP A 123 -29.95 13.82 -3.28
CA ASP A 123 -30.86 14.56 -2.38
C ASP A 123 -31.08 13.84 -1.05
N LYS A 124 -31.23 12.50 -1.08
CA LYS A 124 -31.42 11.70 0.13
C LYS A 124 -30.19 11.73 1.03
N ILE A 125 -28.99 11.75 0.44
CA ILE A 125 -27.73 11.86 1.17
C ILE A 125 -27.55 13.29 1.73
N LEU A 126 -27.90 14.32 0.98
CA LEU A 126 -27.82 15.72 1.42
C LEU A 126 -28.80 16.00 2.57
N VAL A 127 -30.06 15.54 2.47
CA VAL A 127 -31.05 15.63 3.56
C VAL A 127 -30.58 14.84 4.79
N LEU A 128 -29.99 13.66 4.61
CA LEU A 128 -29.40 12.88 5.71
C LEU A 128 -28.25 13.63 6.42
N PHE A 129 -27.49 14.46 5.69
CA PHE A 129 -26.45 15.33 6.25
C PHE A 129 -26.97 16.71 6.70
N GLY A 130 -28.28 16.93 6.73
CA GLY A 130 -28.91 18.13 7.30
C GLY A 130 -29.25 19.24 6.31
N ALA A 131 -29.37 18.94 5.00
CA ALA A 131 -29.89 19.91 4.05
C ALA A 131 -31.34 20.32 4.36
N SER A 132 -31.57 21.63 4.41
CA SER A 132 -32.88 22.28 4.48
C SER A 132 -33.41 22.61 3.08
N ASP A 133 -34.70 22.96 2.96
CA ASP A 133 -35.32 23.40 1.69
C ASP A 133 -34.56 24.56 1.03
N GLU A 134 -33.97 25.46 1.84
CA GLU A 134 -33.13 26.53 1.33
C GLU A 134 -31.77 25.99 0.84
N THR A 135 -31.10 25.13 1.61
CA THR A 135 -29.70 24.75 1.34
C THR A 135 -29.53 23.56 0.39
N ILE A 136 -30.57 22.75 0.18
CA ILE A 136 -30.51 21.54 -0.64
C ILE A 136 -30.17 21.84 -2.12
N ALA A 137 -30.78 22.85 -2.73
CA ALA A 137 -30.57 23.19 -4.14
C ALA A 137 -29.10 23.57 -4.45
N PRO A 138 -28.47 24.55 -3.76
CA PRO A 138 -27.05 24.86 -3.97
C PRO A 138 -26.11 23.70 -3.60
N ALA A 139 -26.46 22.86 -2.60
CA ALA A 139 -25.65 21.70 -2.23
C ALA A 139 -25.69 20.59 -3.30
N HIS A 140 -26.89 20.31 -3.83
CA HIS A 140 -27.11 19.40 -4.96
C HIS A 140 -26.35 19.89 -6.20
N ASP A 141 -26.45 21.18 -6.51
CA ASP A 141 -25.81 21.81 -7.65
C ASP A 141 -24.28 21.71 -7.59
N PHE A 142 -23.69 21.98 -6.42
CA PHE A 142 -22.25 21.83 -6.19
C PHE A 142 -21.80 20.36 -6.28
N MET A 143 -22.49 19.46 -5.57
CA MET A 143 -22.11 18.05 -5.50
C MET A 143 -22.34 17.30 -6.81
N THR A 144 -23.33 17.68 -7.61
CA THR A 144 -23.55 17.10 -8.95
C THR A 144 -22.30 17.26 -9.82
N VAL A 145 -21.73 18.47 -9.85
CA VAL A 145 -20.51 18.76 -10.63
C VAL A 145 -19.31 17.96 -10.10
N LEU A 146 -19.10 17.93 -8.78
CA LEU A 146 -18.00 17.17 -8.18
C LEU A 146 -18.15 15.65 -8.41
N LEU A 147 -19.36 15.11 -8.35
CA LEU A 147 -19.62 13.69 -8.60
C LEU A 147 -19.38 13.31 -10.07
N ILE A 148 -19.83 14.13 -11.02
CA ILE A 148 -19.53 13.93 -12.46
C ILE A 148 -18.01 13.99 -12.71
N GLY A 149 -17.31 14.90 -12.05
CA GLY A 149 -15.85 15.03 -12.13
C GLY A 149 -15.05 13.99 -11.33
N ASN A 150 -15.71 13.17 -10.50
CA ASN A 150 -15.07 12.38 -9.43
C ASN A 150 -14.02 11.38 -9.96
N VAL A 151 -14.19 10.84 -11.15
CA VAL A 151 -13.20 9.97 -11.82
C VAL A 151 -11.87 10.69 -12.03
N LEU A 152 -11.91 11.97 -12.43
CA LEU A 152 -10.72 12.80 -12.66
C LEU A 152 -10.03 13.10 -11.33
N THR A 153 -10.79 13.38 -10.27
CA THR A 153 -10.29 13.58 -8.90
C THR A 153 -9.57 12.34 -8.37
N HIS A 154 -10.18 11.16 -8.50
CA HIS A 154 -9.60 9.88 -8.05
C HIS A 154 -8.34 9.54 -8.84
N LEU A 155 -8.35 9.70 -10.17
CA LEU A 155 -7.15 9.54 -11.00
C LEU A 155 -6.04 10.53 -10.64
N PHE A 156 -6.36 11.80 -10.45
CA PHE A 156 -5.41 12.84 -10.08
C PHE A 156 -4.68 12.49 -8.78
N PHE A 157 -5.42 12.25 -7.68
CA PHE A 157 -4.79 11.90 -6.41
C PHE A 157 -4.08 10.55 -6.46
N GLY A 158 -4.72 9.50 -7.00
CA GLY A 158 -4.15 8.16 -7.09
C GLY A 158 -2.83 8.11 -7.86
N LEU A 159 -2.75 8.78 -9.01
CA LEU A 159 -1.53 8.84 -9.81
C LEU A 159 -0.48 9.82 -9.23
N ASN A 160 -0.89 10.90 -8.55
CA ASN A 160 0.03 11.77 -7.80
C ASN A 160 0.72 11.01 -6.67
N HIS A 161 -0.02 10.18 -5.92
CA HIS A 161 0.53 9.27 -4.91
C HIS A 161 1.54 8.30 -5.52
N VAL A 162 1.23 7.67 -6.66
CA VAL A 162 2.17 6.75 -7.33
C VAL A 162 3.43 7.48 -7.83
N MET A 163 3.29 8.65 -8.47
CA MET A 163 4.41 9.47 -8.94
C MET A 163 5.34 9.90 -7.80
N ARG A 164 4.77 10.28 -6.66
CA ARG A 164 5.55 10.57 -5.44
C ARG A 164 6.33 9.34 -4.98
N SER A 165 5.70 8.16 -5.00
CA SER A 165 6.34 6.92 -4.58
C SER A 165 7.37 6.33 -5.54
N SER A 166 7.33 6.70 -6.82
CA SER A 166 8.24 6.22 -7.85
C SER A 166 9.56 7.00 -7.96
N GLY A 167 9.82 7.92 -7.04
CA GLY A 167 11.04 8.74 -7.04
C GLY A 167 10.83 10.24 -7.30
N ASN A 168 9.60 10.68 -7.60
CA ASN A 168 9.35 11.99 -8.21
C ASN A 168 8.56 12.99 -7.33
N PRO A 169 8.94 13.26 -6.06
CA PRO A 169 8.16 14.12 -5.16
C PRO A 169 8.06 15.58 -5.64
N ARG A 170 9.07 16.09 -6.37
CA ARG A 170 9.03 17.44 -6.96
C ARG A 170 8.02 17.56 -8.11
N LYS A 171 7.91 16.54 -8.98
CA LYS A 171 6.89 16.50 -10.04
C LYS A 171 5.48 16.40 -9.42
N ALA A 172 5.33 15.57 -8.39
CA ALA A 172 4.08 15.46 -7.63
C ALA A 172 3.64 16.78 -7.01
N MET A 173 4.54 17.47 -6.28
CA MET A 173 4.27 18.81 -5.75
C MET A 173 3.91 19.81 -6.85
N PHE A 174 4.65 19.84 -7.96
CA PHE A 174 4.36 20.74 -9.08
C PHE A 174 2.92 20.55 -9.59
N THR A 175 2.46 19.31 -9.79
CA THR A 175 1.08 19.07 -10.26
C THR A 175 0.00 19.46 -9.23
N THR A 176 0.29 19.38 -7.92
CA THR A 176 -0.61 19.87 -6.86
C THR A 176 -0.63 21.39 -6.75
N ILE A 177 0.52 22.06 -6.92
CA ILE A 177 0.57 23.52 -7.00
C ILE A 177 -0.16 24.00 -8.26
N LEU A 178 0.03 23.32 -9.40
CA LEU A 178 -0.64 23.64 -10.65
C LEU A 178 -2.18 23.53 -10.51
N THR A 179 -2.71 22.52 -9.81
CA THR A 179 -4.16 22.46 -9.55
C THR A 179 -4.67 23.67 -8.76
N VAL A 180 -3.90 24.15 -7.78
CA VAL A 180 -4.31 25.27 -6.93
C VAL A 180 -4.20 26.60 -7.68
N VAL A 181 -3.10 26.83 -8.40
CA VAL A 181 -2.92 28.05 -9.21
C VAL A 181 -4.01 28.15 -10.29
N LEU A 182 -4.33 27.04 -10.96
CA LEU A 182 -5.41 27.01 -11.95
C LEU A 182 -6.78 27.24 -11.29
N ASN A 183 -7.08 26.64 -10.13
CA ASN A 183 -8.35 26.86 -9.43
C ASN A 183 -8.50 28.33 -9.02
N ILE A 184 -7.47 28.96 -8.44
CA ILE A 184 -7.49 30.38 -8.04
C ILE A 184 -7.75 31.32 -9.23
N ILE A 185 -7.31 30.95 -10.44
CA ILE A 185 -7.56 31.72 -11.67
C ILE A 185 -8.97 31.43 -12.22
N LEU A 186 -9.37 30.16 -12.28
CA LEU A 186 -10.63 29.73 -12.92
C LEU A 186 -11.86 29.98 -12.05
N ALA A 187 -11.75 29.91 -10.73
CA ALA A 187 -12.90 30.07 -9.83
C ALA A 187 -13.53 31.47 -9.95
N PRO A 188 -12.81 32.60 -9.88
CA PRO A 188 -13.41 33.93 -10.11
C PRO A 188 -14.04 34.08 -11.51
N ILE A 189 -13.44 33.49 -12.54
CA ILE A 189 -13.97 33.53 -13.91
C ILE A 189 -15.31 32.77 -13.98
N PHE A 190 -15.36 31.55 -13.45
CA PHE A 190 -16.56 30.73 -13.54
C PHE A 190 -17.67 31.20 -12.58
N ILE A 191 -17.31 31.69 -11.39
CA ILE A 191 -18.26 32.19 -10.39
C ILE A 191 -18.85 33.54 -10.80
N TYR A 192 -18.00 34.53 -11.15
CA TYR A 192 -18.44 35.92 -11.38
C TYR A 192 -18.55 36.29 -12.86
N GLN A 193 -17.58 35.94 -13.70
CA GLN A 193 -17.57 36.39 -15.10
C GLN A 193 -18.55 35.59 -15.98
N PHE A 194 -18.81 34.33 -15.63
CA PHE A 194 -19.82 33.49 -16.27
C PHE A 194 -21.10 33.30 -15.43
N GLU A 195 -21.15 33.89 -14.22
CA GLU A 195 -22.31 33.86 -13.32
C GLU A 195 -22.80 32.43 -12.97
N TRP A 196 -21.94 31.41 -13.00
CA TRP A 196 -22.32 30.03 -12.68
C TRP A 196 -22.44 29.76 -11.16
N GLY A 197 -22.22 30.77 -10.32
CA GLY A 197 -22.34 30.67 -8.86
C GLY A 197 -21.55 29.50 -8.28
N ILE A 198 -22.17 28.73 -7.37
CA ILE A 198 -21.50 27.61 -6.68
C ILE A 198 -21.09 26.47 -7.64
N LYS A 199 -21.82 26.26 -8.77
CA LYS A 199 -21.41 25.33 -9.83
C LYS A 199 -20.07 25.74 -10.46
N GLY A 200 -19.83 27.04 -10.58
CA GLY A 200 -18.57 27.59 -11.10
C GLY A 200 -17.36 27.19 -10.25
N ALA A 201 -17.48 27.22 -8.93
CA ALA A 201 -16.42 26.78 -8.01
C ALA A 201 -16.08 25.28 -8.19
N ALA A 202 -17.10 24.42 -8.24
CA ALA A 202 -16.89 22.99 -8.49
C ALA A 202 -16.27 22.72 -9.88
N LEU A 203 -16.73 23.41 -10.93
CA LEU A 203 -16.19 23.31 -12.28
C LEU A 203 -14.74 23.76 -12.36
N ALA A 204 -14.36 24.83 -11.65
CA ALA A 204 -12.98 25.31 -11.59
C ALA A 204 -12.05 24.26 -10.96
N THR A 205 -12.50 23.62 -9.88
CA THR A 205 -11.79 22.52 -9.22
C THR A 205 -11.59 21.32 -10.13
N ILE A 206 -12.65 20.80 -10.75
CA ILE A 206 -12.55 19.64 -11.65
C ILE A 206 -11.71 19.95 -12.90
N THR A 207 -11.86 21.13 -13.50
CA THR A 207 -11.08 21.57 -14.66
C THR A 207 -9.59 21.67 -14.33
N SER A 208 -9.25 22.23 -13.17
CA SER A 208 -7.87 22.35 -12.71
C SER A 208 -7.24 20.99 -12.47
N GLN A 209 -7.98 20.07 -11.83
CA GLN A 209 -7.55 18.67 -11.64
C GLN A 209 -7.37 17.95 -12.97
N ALA A 210 -8.26 18.16 -13.96
CA ALA A 210 -8.14 17.59 -15.30
C ALA A 210 -6.86 18.04 -16.02
N ILE A 211 -6.55 19.34 -16.00
CA ILE A 211 -5.34 19.90 -16.62
C ILE A 211 -4.08 19.34 -15.97
N SER A 212 -4.02 19.30 -14.63
CA SER A 212 -2.88 18.71 -13.92
C SER A 212 -2.79 17.19 -14.12
N LEU A 213 -3.91 16.47 -14.24
CA LEU A 213 -3.94 15.05 -14.55
C LEU A 213 -3.31 14.75 -15.92
N VAL A 214 -3.49 15.62 -16.93
CA VAL A 214 -2.78 15.47 -18.22
C VAL A 214 -1.26 15.47 -18.03
N VAL A 215 -0.72 16.33 -17.16
CA VAL A 215 0.72 16.35 -16.83
C VAL A 215 1.18 15.05 -16.16
N ILE A 216 0.36 14.50 -15.25
CA ILE A 216 0.65 13.22 -14.58
C ILE A 216 0.59 12.04 -15.57
N CYS A 217 -0.43 12.01 -16.44
CA CYS A 217 -0.55 10.99 -17.47
C CYS A 217 0.61 11.06 -18.48
N TYR A 218 1.04 12.26 -18.87
CA TYR A 218 2.21 12.45 -19.73
C TYR A 218 3.50 11.92 -19.08
N HIS A 219 3.71 12.12 -17.77
CA HIS A 219 4.86 11.56 -17.04
C HIS A 219 4.94 10.03 -17.23
N PHE A 220 3.85 9.30 -16.95
CA PHE A 220 3.80 7.84 -17.10
C PHE A 220 3.73 7.35 -18.57
N TYR A 221 3.25 8.18 -19.51
CA TYR A 221 3.25 7.83 -20.94
C TYR A 221 4.62 8.06 -21.62
N SER A 222 5.42 9.01 -21.12
CA SER A 222 6.63 9.49 -21.81
C SER A 222 7.76 8.47 -22.01
N GLY A 223 7.70 7.30 -21.35
CA GLY A 223 8.73 6.25 -21.41
C GLY A 223 10.06 6.61 -20.74
N LYS A 224 10.16 7.79 -20.10
CA LYS A 224 11.42 8.32 -19.54
C LYS A 224 11.66 7.96 -18.08
N ASP A 225 10.61 7.60 -17.36
CA ASP A 225 10.62 7.29 -15.93
C ASP A 225 10.51 5.77 -15.70
N VAL A 226 10.83 5.28 -14.49
CA VAL A 226 10.93 3.84 -14.20
C VAL A 226 9.57 3.12 -14.20
N LEU A 227 8.48 3.86 -13.98
CA LEU A 227 7.12 3.36 -14.17
C LEU A 227 6.52 3.97 -15.43
N THR A 228 5.85 3.14 -16.22
CA THR A 228 5.31 3.51 -17.54
C THR A 228 3.97 2.85 -17.77
N PHE A 229 3.04 3.54 -18.43
CA PHE A 229 1.78 2.91 -18.85
C PHE A 229 2.01 1.88 -19.96
N SER A 230 1.38 0.72 -19.80
CA SER A 230 1.40 -0.38 -20.76
C SER A 230 0.00 -1.02 -20.78
N LEU A 231 -0.61 -1.14 -21.96
CA LEU A 231 -2.00 -1.61 -22.12
C LEU A 231 -2.31 -2.94 -21.38
N PRO A 232 -1.45 -3.98 -21.41
CA PRO A 232 -1.67 -5.21 -20.65
C PRO A 232 -1.75 -5.03 -19.12
N ASP A 233 -1.07 -4.04 -18.55
CA ASP A 233 -0.95 -3.85 -17.10
C ASP A 233 -2.21 -3.24 -16.46
N PHE A 234 -3.13 -2.68 -17.26
CA PHE A 234 -4.45 -2.23 -16.81
C PHE A 234 -5.38 -3.40 -16.45
N LYS A 235 -5.07 -4.64 -16.82
CA LYS A 235 -5.86 -5.81 -16.42
C LYS A 235 -5.79 -5.99 -14.89
N LEU A 236 -6.94 -5.93 -14.23
CA LEU A 236 -7.04 -6.14 -12.79
C LEU A 236 -6.55 -7.54 -12.40
N GLN A 237 -5.67 -7.59 -11.40
CA GLN A 237 -5.11 -8.81 -10.85
C GLN A 237 -5.59 -8.95 -9.40
N LYS A 238 -6.41 -9.97 -9.13
CA LYS A 238 -7.09 -10.19 -7.83
C LYS A 238 -6.18 -10.02 -6.61
N GLN A 239 -4.94 -10.53 -6.68
CA GLN A 239 -3.98 -10.42 -5.58
C GLN A 239 -3.42 -9.00 -5.41
N ILE A 240 -3.17 -8.26 -6.49
CA ILE A 240 -2.75 -6.86 -6.42
C ILE A 240 -3.86 -6.01 -5.82
N VAL A 241 -5.11 -6.17 -6.29
CA VAL A 241 -6.28 -5.47 -5.75
C VAL A 241 -6.46 -5.76 -4.25
N LYS A 242 -6.39 -7.04 -3.84
CA LYS A 242 -6.46 -7.45 -2.42
C LYS A 242 -5.37 -6.77 -1.58
N ASN A 243 -4.14 -6.68 -2.08
CA ASN A 243 -3.03 -6.04 -1.37
C ASN A 243 -3.22 -4.51 -1.27
N ILE A 244 -3.67 -3.85 -2.34
CA ILE A 244 -3.97 -2.40 -2.34
C ILE A 244 -5.04 -2.10 -1.29
N PHE A 245 -6.18 -2.81 -1.32
CA PHE A 245 -7.27 -2.60 -0.37
C PHE A 245 -6.86 -2.94 1.07
N ALA A 246 -6.11 -4.02 1.29
CA ALA A 246 -5.62 -4.37 2.63
C ALA A 246 -4.77 -3.24 3.25
N ILE A 247 -3.90 -2.59 2.47
CA ILE A 247 -3.06 -1.49 2.96
C ILE A 247 -3.87 -0.18 3.08
N GLY A 248 -4.75 0.08 2.11
CA GLY A 248 -5.55 1.30 2.04
C GLY A 248 -6.75 1.37 2.98
N ILE A 249 -7.18 0.24 3.58
CA ILE A 249 -8.32 0.23 4.51
C ILE A 249 -8.04 1.06 5.79
N ALA A 250 -6.77 1.22 6.17
CA ALA A 250 -6.37 2.06 7.29
C ALA A 250 -6.65 3.56 7.04
N PRO A 251 -6.11 4.22 5.98
CA PRO A 251 -6.46 5.60 5.66
C PRO A 251 -7.92 5.77 5.22
N PHE A 252 -8.55 4.76 4.59
CA PHE A 252 -9.99 4.79 4.31
C PHE A 252 -10.79 4.95 5.62
N THR A 253 -10.55 4.07 6.59
CA THR A 253 -11.20 4.10 7.90
C THR A 253 -10.97 5.43 8.61
N LEU A 254 -9.75 5.98 8.54
CA LEU A 254 -9.39 7.26 9.16
C LEU A 254 -10.12 8.47 8.56
N ASN A 255 -10.36 8.48 7.24
CA ASN A 255 -11.15 9.53 6.59
C ASN A 255 -12.66 9.35 6.82
N ALA A 256 -13.16 8.11 6.78
CA ALA A 256 -14.57 7.81 7.04
C ALA A 256 -14.97 8.10 8.50
N CYS A 257 -14.14 7.72 9.47
CA CYS A 257 -14.38 7.98 10.89
C CYS A 257 -14.28 9.46 11.25
N ALA A 258 -13.48 10.26 10.54
CA ALA A 258 -13.38 11.70 10.78
C ALA A 258 -14.76 12.39 10.69
N CYS A 259 -15.60 12.02 9.71
CA CYS A 259 -16.95 12.58 9.58
C CYS A 259 -17.84 12.27 10.79
N LEU A 260 -17.82 11.01 11.24
CA LEU A 260 -18.60 10.55 12.41
C LEU A 260 -18.12 11.24 13.69
N VAL A 261 -16.79 11.34 13.87
CA VAL A 261 -16.17 12.01 15.01
C VAL A 261 -16.54 13.50 15.06
N THR A 262 -16.44 14.22 13.94
CA THR A 262 -16.83 15.65 13.89
C THR A 262 -18.31 15.84 14.18
N MET A 263 -19.19 15.01 13.63
CA MET A 263 -20.63 15.05 13.93
C MET A 263 -20.92 14.80 15.42
N MET A 264 -20.30 13.79 16.02
CA MET A 264 -20.45 13.49 17.44
C MET A 264 -19.91 14.61 18.32
N LEU A 265 -18.72 15.14 18.02
CA LEU A 265 -18.13 16.27 18.75
C LEU A 265 -19.03 17.51 18.69
N ASN A 266 -19.50 17.93 17.51
CA ASN A 266 -20.37 19.10 17.38
C ASN A 266 -21.67 18.93 18.18
N ASN A 267 -22.34 17.76 18.10
CA ASN A 267 -23.55 17.49 18.86
C ASN A 267 -23.31 17.49 20.38
N THR A 268 -22.16 16.97 20.83
CA THR A 268 -21.81 16.96 22.26
C THR A 268 -21.41 18.35 22.76
N LEU A 269 -20.63 19.12 21.98
CA LEU A 269 -20.29 20.51 22.29
C LEU A 269 -21.54 21.38 22.40
N TYR A 270 -22.49 21.25 21.46
CA TYR A 270 -23.78 21.94 21.54
C TYR A 270 -24.52 21.63 22.85
N LYS A 271 -24.65 20.35 23.19
CA LYS A 271 -25.37 19.89 24.38
C LYS A 271 -24.79 20.42 25.69
N TYR A 272 -23.46 20.54 25.79
CA TYR A 272 -22.77 20.89 27.04
C TYR A 272 -22.25 22.34 27.10
N GLY A 273 -22.19 23.08 25.98
CA GLY A 273 -21.65 24.43 25.91
C GLY A 273 -22.26 25.36 24.85
N GLY A 274 -23.30 24.92 24.14
CA GLY A 274 -24.02 25.72 23.13
C GLY A 274 -23.16 26.13 21.93
N ASP A 275 -23.63 27.13 21.19
CA ASP A 275 -23.02 27.56 19.92
C ASP A 275 -21.60 28.12 20.10
N ASN A 276 -21.33 28.80 21.22
CA ASN A 276 -20.00 29.30 21.55
C ASN A 276 -18.97 28.16 21.66
N ALA A 277 -19.36 26.98 22.17
CA ALA A 277 -18.47 25.81 22.24
C ALA A 277 -18.19 25.18 20.87
N ILE A 278 -19.18 25.19 19.95
CA ILE A 278 -18.98 24.77 18.55
C ILE A 278 -18.04 25.74 17.84
N GLY A 279 -18.29 27.05 17.96
CA GLY A 279 -17.44 28.10 17.37
C GLY A 279 -15.99 28.00 17.87
N ALA A 280 -15.83 27.82 19.19
CA ALA A 280 -14.54 27.59 19.82
C ALA A 280 -13.82 26.36 19.23
N TYR A 281 -14.51 25.23 19.07
CA TYR A 281 -13.93 24.03 18.46
C TYR A 281 -13.53 24.26 17.01
N GLY A 282 -14.31 25.05 16.25
CA GLY A 282 -13.94 25.48 14.90
C GLY A 282 -12.60 26.21 14.84
N ILE A 283 -12.34 27.12 15.80
CA ILE A 283 -11.05 27.83 15.93
C ILE A 283 -9.95 26.85 16.33
N CYS A 284 -10.15 26.07 17.41
CA CYS A 284 -9.16 25.10 17.90
C CYS A 284 -8.75 24.11 16.81
N ASN A 285 -9.72 23.52 16.10
CA ASN A 285 -9.47 22.55 15.05
C ASN A 285 -8.69 23.14 13.87
N ARG A 286 -8.94 24.40 13.48
CA ARG A 286 -8.14 25.10 12.45
C ARG A 286 -6.67 25.22 12.88
N VAL A 287 -6.42 25.63 14.12
CA VAL A 287 -5.05 25.75 14.68
C VAL A 287 -4.35 24.38 14.72
N ILE A 288 -5.03 23.34 15.22
CA ILE A 288 -4.50 21.97 15.30
C ILE A 288 -4.21 21.39 13.92
N MET A 289 -5.08 21.64 12.93
CA MET A 289 -4.89 21.13 11.57
C MET A 289 -3.64 21.68 10.90
N VAL A 290 -3.22 22.93 11.15
CA VAL A 290 -1.97 23.49 10.56
C VAL A 290 -0.75 22.64 10.93
N ALA A 291 -0.58 22.27 12.21
CA ALA A 291 0.51 21.39 12.62
C ALA A 291 0.33 19.96 12.08
N ALA A 292 -0.90 19.45 12.05
CA ALA A 292 -1.19 18.13 11.49
C ALA A 292 -0.84 18.02 10.00
N GLN A 293 -1.06 19.07 9.18
CA GLN A 293 -0.64 19.10 7.77
C GLN A 293 0.88 18.95 7.61
N VAL A 294 1.67 19.56 8.51
CA VAL A 294 3.14 19.41 8.49
C VAL A 294 3.55 17.98 8.84
N VAL A 295 2.94 17.37 9.87
CA VAL A 295 3.17 15.96 10.24
C VAL A 295 2.72 14.99 9.13
N PHE A 296 1.59 15.26 8.46
CA PHE A 296 1.18 14.50 7.28
C PHE A 296 2.15 14.64 6.10
N GLY A 297 2.77 15.80 5.92
CA GLY A 297 3.87 15.99 4.97
C GLY A 297 5.08 15.11 5.29
N PHE A 298 5.49 15.00 6.56
CA PHE A 298 6.53 14.06 7.00
C PHE A 298 6.13 12.59 6.78
N ASN A 299 4.87 12.20 7.07
CA ASN A 299 4.37 10.86 6.80
C ASN A 299 4.38 10.52 5.30
N GLN A 300 3.95 11.43 4.44
CA GLN A 300 4.03 11.26 2.98
C GLN A 300 5.47 11.16 2.45
N ALA A 301 6.44 11.74 3.15
CA ALA A 301 7.85 11.60 2.83
C ALA A 301 8.43 10.28 3.33
N MET A 302 8.05 9.86 4.53
CA MET A 302 8.42 8.57 5.11
C MET A 302 7.92 7.42 4.26
N GLN A 303 6.67 7.47 3.75
CA GLN A 303 6.02 6.34 3.07
C GLN A 303 6.89 5.69 1.97
N PRO A 304 7.37 6.41 0.94
CA PRO A 304 8.17 5.80 -0.11
C PRO A 304 9.58 5.40 0.35
N ILE A 305 10.19 6.15 1.27
CA ILE A 305 11.52 5.83 1.79
C ILE A 305 11.47 4.55 2.62
N ALA A 306 10.54 4.45 3.57
CA ALA A 306 10.33 3.26 4.40
C ALA A 306 9.91 2.06 3.54
N GLY A 307 8.95 2.23 2.62
CA GLY A 307 8.48 1.17 1.73
C GLY A 307 9.59 0.62 0.82
N TYR A 308 10.38 1.51 0.19
CA TYR A 308 11.51 1.09 -0.64
C TYR A 308 12.60 0.40 0.18
N ASN A 309 13.04 0.97 1.30
CA ASN A 309 14.11 0.38 2.11
C ASN A 309 13.66 -0.94 2.76
N PHE A 310 12.37 -1.08 3.10
CA PHE A 310 11.79 -2.35 3.54
C PHE A 310 11.76 -3.39 2.41
N GLY A 311 11.29 -3.02 1.21
CA GLY A 311 11.32 -3.89 0.03
C GLY A 311 12.73 -4.31 -0.39
N ALA A 312 13.72 -3.43 -0.20
CA ALA A 312 15.15 -3.69 -0.41
C ALA A 312 15.85 -4.38 0.78
N GLN A 313 15.12 -4.69 1.86
CA GLN A 313 15.61 -5.35 3.07
C GLN A 313 16.70 -4.59 3.84
N LEU A 314 16.79 -3.28 3.65
CA LEU A 314 17.74 -2.38 4.32
C LEU A 314 17.21 -1.96 5.70
N VAL A 315 17.09 -2.92 6.61
CA VAL A 315 16.41 -2.77 7.92
C VAL A 315 16.96 -1.60 8.74
N ASP A 316 18.28 -1.40 8.79
CA ASP A 316 18.91 -0.29 9.52
C ASP A 316 18.50 1.08 8.98
N ARG A 317 18.26 1.17 7.66
CA ARG A 317 17.74 2.38 7.01
C ARG A 317 16.27 2.58 7.33
N VAL A 318 15.47 1.51 7.38
CA VAL A 318 14.06 1.57 7.81
C VAL A 318 13.93 2.08 9.26
N ASP A 319 14.80 1.61 10.16
CA ASP A 319 14.87 2.07 11.55
C ASP A 319 15.27 3.56 11.66
N LYS A 320 16.30 3.97 10.92
CA LYS A 320 16.74 5.37 10.86
C LYS A 320 15.65 6.29 10.29
N VAL A 321 14.90 5.84 9.29
CA VAL A 321 13.76 6.56 8.70
C VAL A 321 12.65 6.76 9.73
N LEU A 322 12.26 5.70 10.44
CA LEU A 322 11.23 5.79 11.49
C LEU A 322 11.65 6.77 12.58
N LYS A 323 12.86 6.61 13.15
CA LYS A 323 13.36 7.46 14.25
C LYS A 323 13.47 8.93 13.86
N MET A 324 14.00 9.23 12.67
CA MET A 324 14.07 10.61 12.17
C MET A 324 12.67 11.21 11.94
N THR A 325 11.74 10.45 11.37
CA THR A 325 10.37 10.94 11.12
C THR A 325 9.62 11.20 12.44
N VAL A 326 9.74 10.30 13.42
CA VAL A 326 9.20 10.48 14.78
C VAL A 326 9.77 11.76 15.41
N LEU A 327 11.09 11.94 15.36
CA LEU A 327 11.74 13.12 15.93
C LEU A 327 11.22 14.41 15.29
N CYS A 328 11.19 14.50 13.95
CA CYS A 328 10.68 15.66 13.24
C CYS A 328 9.20 15.94 13.56
N ALA A 329 8.35 14.91 13.57
CA ALA A 329 6.92 15.06 13.87
C ALA A 329 6.67 15.51 15.32
N SER A 330 7.36 14.91 16.30
CA SER A 330 7.26 15.33 17.70
C SER A 330 7.82 16.73 17.92
N CYS A 331 8.91 17.14 17.25
CA CYS A 331 9.39 18.53 17.32
C CYS A 331 8.34 19.53 16.82
N VAL A 332 7.65 19.24 15.70
CA VAL A 332 6.55 20.09 15.20
C VAL A 332 5.42 20.19 16.23
N MET A 333 4.99 19.07 16.82
CA MET A 333 3.92 19.08 17.81
C MET A 333 4.31 19.73 19.14
N VAL A 334 5.58 19.64 19.56
CA VAL A 334 6.11 20.36 20.75
C VAL A 334 6.12 21.87 20.50
N VAL A 335 6.58 22.32 19.33
CA VAL A 335 6.55 23.74 18.96
C VAL A 335 5.11 24.26 18.92
N MET A 336 4.19 23.48 18.35
CA MET A 336 2.76 23.82 18.33
C MET A 336 2.18 23.93 19.75
N TRP A 337 2.42 22.92 20.60
CA TRP A 337 1.95 22.92 21.99
C TRP A 337 2.47 24.13 22.77
N LEU A 338 3.78 24.38 22.76
CA LEU A 338 4.39 25.55 23.43
C LEU A 338 3.80 26.87 22.92
N SER A 339 3.59 26.99 21.61
CA SER A 339 2.99 28.19 21.01
C SER A 339 1.54 28.40 21.47
N CYS A 340 0.75 27.33 21.52
CA CYS A 340 -0.65 27.39 21.95
C CYS A 340 -0.78 27.63 23.45
N GLU A 341 0.09 27.03 24.28
CA GLU A 341 0.03 27.21 25.74
C GLU A 341 0.36 28.66 26.14
N ILE A 342 1.45 29.21 25.57
CA ILE A 342 1.94 30.55 25.88
C ILE A 342 1.08 31.65 25.24
N PHE A 343 0.60 31.44 24.01
CA PHE A 343 -0.05 32.49 23.20
C PHE A 343 -1.51 32.17 22.81
N ALA A 344 -2.22 31.30 23.56
CA ALA A 344 -3.60 30.90 23.27
C ALA A 344 -4.51 32.08 22.87
N ASP A 345 -4.56 33.10 23.72
CA ASP A 345 -5.44 34.27 23.56
C ASP A 345 -5.06 35.12 22.33
N ASN A 346 -3.77 35.26 22.06
CA ASN A 346 -3.25 35.94 20.86
C ASN A 346 -3.54 35.15 19.57
N ILE A 347 -3.49 33.82 19.61
CA ILE A 347 -3.83 32.97 18.46
C ILE A 347 -5.34 33.01 18.20
N VAL A 348 -6.16 32.89 19.24
CA VAL A 348 -7.63 32.89 19.16
C VAL A 348 -8.17 34.23 18.68
N SER A 349 -7.64 35.36 19.17
CA SER A 349 -8.06 36.72 18.77
C SER A 349 -7.89 37.02 17.27
N ILE A 350 -7.02 36.32 16.55
CA ILE A 350 -6.88 36.44 15.08
C ILE A 350 -8.14 35.92 14.35
N PHE A 351 -8.89 35.01 14.98
CA PHE A 351 -10.05 34.35 14.38
C PHE A 351 -11.42 34.91 14.83
N VAL A 352 -11.45 35.88 15.76
CA VAL A 352 -12.69 36.43 16.33
C VAL A 352 -12.81 37.92 16.01
N ASN A 353 -13.93 38.35 15.44
CA ASN A 353 -14.23 39.77 15.29
C ASN A 353 -14.60 40.37 16.66
N GLN A 354 -13.82 41.35 17.12
CA GLN A 354 -14.02 42.03 18.41
C GLN A 354 -15.35 42.81 18.48
N GLU A 355 -15.96 43.13 17.33
CA GLU A 355 -17.23 43.87 17.24
C GLU A 355 -18.47 42.99 17.48
N GLU A 356 -18.32 41.66 17.51
CA GLU A 356 -19.43 40.73 17.70
C GLU A 356 -19.84 40.64 19.19
N SER A 357 -21.14 40.68 19.49
CA SER A 357 -21.65 40.75 20.88
C SER A 357 -21.32 39.54 21.75
N ASN A 358 -21.00 38.40 21.13
CA ASN A 358 -20.58 37.15 21.76
C ASN A 358 -19.04 36.98 21.82
N ALA A 359 -18.26 37.89 21.20
CA ALA A 359 -16.84 37.69 20.91
C ALA A 359 -16.01 37.29 22.14
N ARG A 360 -16.25 37.94 23.29
CA ARG A 360 -15.55 37.65 24.54
C ARG A 360 -15.81 36.22 25.04
N ALA A 361 -17.06 35.75 24.99
CA ALA A 361 -17.41 34.41 25.43
C ALA A 361 -16.88 33.33 24.46
N LEU A 362 -16.86 33.62 23.16
CA LEU A 362 -16.24 32.78 22.15
C LEU A 362 -14.72 32.69 22.34
N MET A 363 -14.05 33.81 22.59
CA MET A 363 -12.60 33.84 22.87
C MET A 363 -12.25 33.04 24.11
N GLU A 364 -12.97 33.22 25.22
CA GLU A 364 -12.72 32.50 26.48
C GLU A 364 -12.91 30.98 26.31
N ALA A 365 -13.99 30.55 25.65
CA ALA A 365 -14.23 29.14 25.33
C ALA A 365 -13.15 28.55 24.39
N ALA A 366 -12.69 29.32 23.40
CA ALA A 366 -11.67 28.89 22.46
C ALA A 366 -10.27 28.81 23.10
N SER A 367 -9.85 29.80 23.90
CA SER A 367 -8.56 29.77 24.60
C SER A 367 -8.48 28.62 25.61
N HIS A 368 -9.54 28.42 26.40
CA HIS A 368 -9.64 27.33 27.37
C HIS A 368 -9.64 25.96 26.69
N GLY A 369 -10.51 25.78 25.68
CA GLY A 369 -10.56 24.55 24.89
C GLY A 369 -9.24 24.25 24.17
N LEU A 370 -8.55 25.27 23.62
CA LEU A 370 -7.26 25.10 22.95
C LEU A 370 -6.20 24.57 23.91
N ARG A 371 -6.01 25.19 25.09
CA ARG A 371 -5.04 24.74 26.10
C ARG A 371 -5.29 23.29 26.53
N ILE A 372 -6.55 22.91 26.79
CA ILE A 372 -6.90 21.52 27.14
C ILE A 372 -6.56 20.56 25.98
N VAL A 373 -6.94 20.87 24.75
CA VAL A 373 -6.74 19.94 23.62
C VAL A 373 -5.27 19.80 23.24
N VAL A 374 -4.45 20.85 23.38
CA VAL A 374 -3.03 20.80 22.99
C VAL A 374 -2.12 20.10 24.01
N ILE A 375 -2.55 19.90 25.27
CA ILE A 375 -1.71 19.44 26.38
C ILE A 375 -0.96 18.11 26.11
N MET A 376 -1.51 17.24 25.26
CA MET A 376 -0.91 15.96 24.87
C MET A 376 -0.40 15.93 23.40
N MET A 377 -0.42 17.04 22.68
CA MET A 377 0.13 17.09 21.30
C MET A 377 1.59 16.62 21.17
N PRO A 378 2.52 16.88 22.12
CA PRO A 378 3.90 16.39 22.02
C PRO A 378 4.06 14.88 21.71
N ILE A 379 3.15 14.04 22.22
CA ILE A 379 3.16 12.58 22.00
C ILE A 379 2.35 12.15 20.76
N VAL A 380 1.48 13.01 20.23
CA VAL A 380 0.67 12.73 19.02
C VAL A 380 1.54 12.56 17.78
N GLY A 381 2.63 13.32 17.66
CA GLY A 381 3.58 13.20 16.54
C GLY A 381 4.14 11.78 16.41
N PHE A 382 4.52 11.16 17.52
CA PHE A 382 4.95 9.76 17.56
C PHE A 382 3.83 8.80 17.11
N GLN A 383 2.61 8.95 17.64
CA GLN A 383 1.47 8.08 17.29
C GLN A 383 1.16 8.13 15.79
N MET A 384 1.11 9.34 15.21
CA MET A 384 0.80 9.56 13.80
C MET A 384 1.85 8.93 12.88
N VAL A 385 3.13 9.01 13.25
CA VAL A 385 4.22 8.40 12.48
C VAL A 385 4.19 6.88 12.61
N VAL A 386 3.99 6.31 13.81
CA VAL A 386 3.97 4.85 14.00
C VAL A 386 2.81 4.18 13.24
N ALA A 387 1.60 4.78 13.26
CA ALA A 387 0.45 4.25 12.51
C ALA A 387 0.71 4.21 10.99
N ASN A 388 1.31 5.27 10.45
CA ASN A 388 1.67 5.37 9.04
C ASN A 388 2.92 4.55 8.68
N PHE A 389 3.84 4.30 9.61
CA PHE A 389 4.99 3.43 9.40
C PHE A 389 4.56 2.00 9.08
N PHE A 390 3.65 1.43 9.87
CA PHE A 390 3.10 0.10 9.60
C PHE A 390 2.35 0.04 8.25
N GLN A 391 1.68 1.12 7.84
CA GLN A 391 1.10 1.26 6.51
C GLN A 391 2.18 1.22 5.41
N SER A 392 3.30 1.91 5.63
CA SER A 392 4.38 2.11 4.67
C SER A 392 5.19 0.83 4.41
N ILE A 393 5.26 -0.08 5.39
CA ILE A 393 5.85 -1.41 5.24
C ILE A 393 4.81 -2.50 4.92
N GLY A 394 3.57 -2.12 4.56
CA GLY A 394 2.52 -3.06 4.13
C GLY A 394 1.92 -3.94 5.23
N ARG A 395 2.12 -3.61 6.52
CA ARG A 395 1.53 -4.34 7.66
C ARG A 395 0.10 -3.88 7.94
N ALA A 396 -0.75 -4.15 6.95
CA ALA A 396 -2.15 -3.77 6.86
C ALA A 396 -2.97 -3.91 8.18
N PRO A 397 -3.07 -5.08 8.84
CA PRO A 397 -3.90 -5.21 10.04
C PRO A 397 -3.42 -4.36 11.22
N VAL A 398 -2.09 -4.23 11.37
CA VAL A 398 -1.48 -3.40 12.43
C VAL A 398 -1.78 -1.93 12.19
N SER A 399 -1.66 -1.46 10.94
CA SER A 399 -1.98 -0.07 10.58
C SER A 399 -3.47 0.25 10.74
N LEU A 400 -4.37 -0.67 10.36
CA LEU A 400 -5.81 -0.50 10.57
C LEU A 400 -6.16 -0.41 12.06
N PHE A 401 -5.64 -1.32 12.88
CA PHE A 401 -5.81 -1.27 14.34
C PHE A 401 -5.29 0.05 14.92
N MET A 402 -4.06 0.44 14.56
CA MET A 402 -3.41 1.67 15.03
C MET A 402 -4.08 2.97 14.56
N SER A 403 -4.82 2.94 13.45
CA SER A 403 -5.62 4.08 12.98
C SER A 403 -6.98 4.12 13.70
N SER A 404 -7.55 2.94 13.99
CA SER A 404 -8.83 2.79 14.68
C SER A 404 -8.77 3.14 16.16
N THR A 405 -7.64 2.92 16.85
CA THR A 405 -7.49 3.29 18.28
C THR A 405 -7.82 4.75 18.53
N ARG A 406 -7.26 5.66 17.71
CA ARG A 406 -7.37 7.10 17.90
C ARG A 406 -8.77 7.67 17.72
N GLN A 407 -9.46 7.29 16.65
CA GLN A 407 -10.76 7.87 16.31
C GLN A 407 -11.94 7.01 16.76
N LEU A 408 -11.85 5.69 16.58
CA LEU A 408 -12.99 4.78 16.78
C LEU A 408 -13.02 4.19 18.20
N LEU A 409 -11.93 3.58 18.65
CA LEU A 409 -11.93 2.77 19.87
C LEU A 409 -11.83 3.59 21.16
N TYR A 410 -11.15 4.73 21.14
CA TYR A 410 -10.97 5.58 22.32
C TYR A 410 -11.79 6.88 22.24
N LEU A 411 -11.70 7.66 21.16
CA LEU A 411 -12.33 8.99 21.11
C LEU A 411 -13.86 8.91 21.17
N ILE A 412 -14.52 8.07 20.36
CA ILE A 412 -15.98 7.94 20.36
C ILE A 412 -16.54 7.58 21.76
N PRO A 413 -16.04 6.54 22.46
CA PRO A 413 -16.47 6.27 23.84
C PRO A 413 -16.15 7.40 24.83
N LEU A 414 -14.99 8.06 24.71
CA LEU A 414 -14.59 9.13 25.63
C LEU A 414 -15.44 10.39 25.48
N VAL A 415 -15.79 10.78 24.25
CA VAL A 415 -16.72 11.89 23.96
C VAL A 415 -18.13 11.60 24.51
N TRP A 416 -18.54 10.33 24.59
CA TRP A 416 -19.80 9.97 25.23
C TRP A 416 -19.73 9.91 26.77
N LEU A 417 -18.61 9.44 27.34
CA LEU A 417 -18.45 9.18 28.78
C LEU A 417 -17.99 10.39 29.61
N LEU A 418 -16.94 11.10 29.19
CA LEU A 418 -16.33 12.17 30.00
C LEU A 418 -17.27 13.35 30.27
N PRO A 419 -18.08 13.84 29.31
CA PRO A 419 -18.99 14.97 29.55
C PRO A 419 -20.08 14.69 30.58
N GLN A 420 -20.43 13.42 30.81
CA GLN A 420 -21.38 13.03 31.85
C GLN A 420 -20.86 13.33 33.27
N LYS A 421 -19.53 13.40 33.44
CA LYS A 421 -18.87 13.67 34.74
C LYS A 421 -18.26 15.08 34.82
N PHE A 422 -17.78 15.62 33.71
CA PHE A 422 -16.99 16.85 33.66
C PHE A 422 -17.62 17.95 32.78
N GLY A 423 -18.86 17.78 32.31
CA GLY A 423 -19.55 18.77 31.49
C GLY A 423 -18.80 19.09 30.19
N LEU A 424 -18.70 20.38 29.86
CA LEU A 424 -18.00 20.85 28.66
C LEU A 424 -16.50 20.49 28.66
N ASP A 425 -15.82 20.57 29.81
CA ASP A 425 -14.42 20.17 29.94
C ASP A 425 -14.22 18.68 29.67
N GLY A 426 -15.24 17.86 29.95
CA GLY A 426 -15.23 16.45 29.56
C GLY A 426 -15.16 16.24 28.04
N VAL A 427 -15.71 17.16 27.25
CA VAL A 427 -15.64 17.11 25.77
C VAL A 427 -14.24 17.47 25.31
N TRP A 428 -13.66 18.54 25.87
CA TRP A 428 -12.30 18.97 25.59
C TRP A 428 -11.26 17.91 25.97
N MET A 429 -11.40 17.30 27.15
CA MET A 429 -10.51 16.24 27.66
C MET A 429 -10.58 14.93 26.86
N ALA A 430 -11.69 14.63 26.17
CA ALA A 430 -11.82 13.40 25.40
C ALA A 430 -10.77 13.26 24.29
N MET A 431 -10.37 14.39 23.68
CA MET A 431 -9.34 14.44 22.63
C MET A 431 -7.93 14.06 23.15
N PRO A 432 -7.31 14.79 24.11
CA PRO A 432 -5.98 14.47 24.61
C PRO A 432 -5.94 13.12 25.34
N VAL A 433 -7.01 12.68 26.00
CA VAL A 433 -7.07 11.34 26.65
C VAL A 433 -7.08 10.24 25.59
N SER A 434 -7.87 10.36 24.51
CA SER A 434 -7.86 9.41 23.39
C SER A 434 -6.48 9.34 22.73
N ASP A 435 -5.87 10.49 22.48
CA ASP A 435 -4.56 10.60 21.85
C ASP A 435 -3.46 9.99 22.73
N THR A 436 -3.54 10.15 24.06
CA THR A 436 -2.62 9.53 25.02
C THR A 436 -2.74 8.01 25.02
N LEU A 437 -3.96 7.47 25.12
CA LEU A 437 -4.20 6.02 25.05
C LEU A 437 -3.73 5.45 23.71
N SER A 438 -3.91 6.19 22.61
CA SER A 438 -3.46 5.81 21.28
C SER A 438 -1.93 5.80 21.16
N ALA A 439 -1.24 6.76 21.77
CA ALA A 439 0.22 6.82 21.80
C ALA A 439 0.82 5.70 22.67
N ILE A 440 0.20 5.37 23.80
CA ILE A 440 0.58 4.23 24.65
C ILE A 440 0.42 2.92 23.87
N THR A 441 -0.73 2.71 23.23
CA THR A 441 -0.95 1.54 22.37
C THR A 441 0.02 1.51 21.20
N ALA A 442 0.37 2.66 20.59
CA ALA A 442 1.40 2.75 19.55
C ALA A 442 2.78 2.29 20.06
N ALA A 443 3.19 2.71 21.25
CA ALA A 443 4.46 2.31 21.85
C ALA A 443 4.51 0.80 22.14
N ILE A 444 3.42 0.23 22.68
CA ILE A 444 3.29 -1.20 22.95
C ILE A 444 3.31 -2.00 21.64
N VAL A 445 2.46 -1.64 20.68
CA VAL A 445 2.37 -2.31 19.37
C VAL A 445 3.68 -2.21 18.61
N LEU A 446 4.35 -1.05 18.62
CA LEU A 446 5.69 -0.91 18.06
C LEU A 446 6.66 -1.89 18.75
N LYS A 447 6.82 -1.84 20.07
CA LYS A 447 7.74 -2.71 20.81
C LYS A 447 7.52 -4.21 20.53
N LEU A 448 6.26 -4.66 20.45
CA LEU A 448 5.91 -6.06 20.22
C LEU A 448 6.04 -6.48 18.75
N GLN A 449 5.54 -5.65 17.82
CA GLN A 449 5.46 -6.02 16.40
C GLN A 449 6.70 -5.62 15.59
N TYR A 450 7.60 -4.75 16.08
CA TYR A 450 8.70 -4.20 15.27
C TYR A 450 9.58 -5.29 14.64
N LYS A 451 10.13 -6.21 15.45
CA LYS A 451 10.96 -7.32 14.96
C LYS A 451 10.17 -8.21 13.98
N LYS A 452 8.96 -8.65 14.37
CA LYS A 452 8.06 -9.47 13.53
C LYS A 452 7.62 -8.78 12.23
N SER A 453 7.61 -7.45 12.21
CA SER A 453 7.18 -6.63 11.08
C SER A 453 8.31 -6.34 10.10
N LEU A 454 9.51 -6.10 10.61
CA LEU A 454 10.75 -5.95 9.83
C LEU A 454 11.25 -7.28 9.26
N MET A 455 10.91 -8.40 9.90
CA MET A 455 10.98 -9.73 9.29
C MET A 455 9.98 -9.85 8.13
N LEU A 456 10.41 -9.47 6.94
CA LEU A 456 9.98 -10.17 5.73
C LEU A 456 10.30 -11.67 5.87
N PRO A 457 9.68 -12.58 5.09
CA PRO A 457 10.26 -13.91 4.88
C PRO A 457 11.71 -13.72 4.41
N SER A 458 12.67 -14.01 5.29
CA SER A 458 13.83 -13.12 5.56
C SER A 458 14.82 -12.87 4.43
N LYS A 459 14.77 -13.67 3.36
CA LYS A 459 15.67 -13.72 2.21
C LYS A 459 17.12 -13.34 2.58
N GLU A 460 17.80 -14.24 3.30
CA GLU A 460 19.16 -13.99 3.75
C GLU A 460 20.12 -14.14 2.56
N GLN A 461 20.22 -13.08 1.75
CA GLN A 461 21.48 -12.80 1.06
C GLN A 461 22.50 -12.29 2.09
N LYS A 462 22.92 -13.19 3.00
CA LYS A 462 24.30 -13.15 3.45
C LYS A 462 25.14 -13.49 2.24
N VAL A 463 25.93 -12.53 1.76
CA VAL A 463 27.17 -12.87 1.08
C VAL A 463 28.02 -13.51 2.16
N VAL A 464 27.97 -14.84 2.24
CA VAL A 464 28.98 -15.60 2.98
C VAL A 464 30.13 -15.75 2.01
N ASP A 465 31.29 -15.21 2.36
CA ASP A 465 32.53 -15.51 1.66
C ASP A 465 32.90 -16.97 1.97
N VAL A 466 32.26 -17.90 1.25
CA VAL A 466 32.67 -19.29 1.17
C VAL A 466 33.74 -19.37 0.09
N GLU A 467 34.87 -20.00 0.41
CA GLU A 467 35.94 -20.23 -0.56
C GLU A 467 35.36 -20.96 -1.79
N LYS A 468 35.54 -20.37 -2.97
CA LYS A 468 35.14 -21.00 -4.22
C LYS A 468 35.93 -22.29 -4.38
N ASN A 469 35.23 -23.41 -4.46
CA ASN A 469 35.83 -24.63 -4.97
C ASN A 469 36.04 -24.45 -6.49
N THR A 470 37.27 -24.18 -6.91
CA THR A 470 37.63 -23.91 -8.31
C THR A 470 37.94 -25.20 -9.04
N ASP A 471 36.93 -26.08 -9.13
CA ASP A 471 36.99 -27.29 -9.93
C ASP A 471 36.28 -27.03 -11.27
N ASP A 472 36.99 -27.13 -12.40
CA ASP A 472 36.48 -26.76 -13.74
C ASP A 472 35.33 -27.66 -14.24
N ASN A 473 34.94 -28.68 -13.47
CA ASN A 473 33.90 -29.66 -13.76
C ASN A 473 32.59 -29.45 -12.95
N HIS A 474 32.37 -28.28 -12.34
CA HIS A 474 31.17 -28.03 -11.55
C HIS A 474 29.89 -27.91 -12.41
N VAL A 475 29.00 -28.90 -12.31
CA VAL A 475 27.78 -29.04 -13.12
C VAL A 475 26.53 -29.01 -12.25
N VAL A 476 25.65 -28.03 -12.50
CA VAL A 476 24.34 -27.93 -11.84
C VAL A 476 23.21 -28.03 -12.87
N ILE A 477 22.27 -28.94 -12.67
CA ILE A 477 21.20 -29.24 -13.63
C ILE A 477 19.83 -29.02 -12.97
N SER A 478 18.98 -28.21 -13.59
CA SER A 478 17.66 -27.86 -13.09
C SER A 478 16.56 -28.40 -14.01
N ILE A 479 15.59 -29.15 -13.47
CA ILE A 479 14.54 -29.81 -14.27
C ILE A 479 13.14 -29.37 -13.80
N GLY A 480 12.52 -28.47 -14.56
CA GLY A 480 11.08 -28.22 -14.56
C GLY A 480 10.33 -29.35 -15.29
N ARG A 481 9.09 -29.67 -14.86
CA ARG A 481 8.33 -30.78 -15.47
C ARG A 481 6.83 -30.73 -15.24
N GLN A 482 6.06 -31.10 -16.26
CA GLN A 482 4.66 -31.47 -16.11
C GLN A 482 4.49 -32.69 -15.17
N PHE A 483 3.32 -32.82 -14.54
CA PHE A 483 3.00 -34.02 -13.77
C PHE A 483 2.75 -35.20 -14.73
N GLY A 484 3.28 -36.39 -14.41
CA GLY A 484 3.32 -37.55 -15.32
C GLY A 484 4.49 -37.58 -16.32
N ALA A 485 5.19 -36.47 -16.60
CA ALA A 485 6.26 -36.40 -17.61
C ALA A 485 7.65 -36.92 -17.15
N GLY A 486 7.70 -37.99 -16.35
CA GLY A 486 8.94 -38.73 -16.05
C GLY A 486 10.05 -38.06 -15.22
N GLY A 487 10.08 -36.73 -15.05
CA GLY A 487 11.30 -36.02 -14.62
C GLY A 487 11.97 -36.38 -13.28
N ARG A 488 11.30 -37.06 -12.33
CA ARG A 488 12.00 -37.66 -11.16
C ARG A 488 12.92 -38.82 -11.59
N TYR A 489 12.48 -39.62 -12.57
CA TYR A 489 13.21 -40.77 -13.08
C TYR A 489 14.35 -40.31 -14.02
N ILE A 490 14.04 -39.43 -14.98
CA ILE A 490 15.05 -38.82 -15.86
C ILE A 490 16.14 -38.11 -15.05
N GLY A 491 15.77 -37.31 -14.04
CA GLY A 491 16.75 -36.65 -13.17
C GLY A 491 17.67 -37.62 -12.42
N LYS A 492 17.18 -38.81 -12.03
CA LYS A 492 18.02 -39.87 -11.42
C LYS A 492 18.93 -40.55 -12.43
N LEU A 493 18.49 -40.78 -13.67
CA LEU A 493 19.34 -41.32 -14.73
C LEU A 493 20.53 -40.38 -15.02
N ILE A 494 20.25 -39.08 -15.13
CA ILE A 494 21.28 -38.04 -15.34
C ILE A 494 22.23 -37.96 -14.13
N ALA A 495 21.71 -37.95 -12.90
CA ALA A 495 22.51 -37.93 -11.69
C ALA A 495 23.46 -39.14 -11.59
N ASN A 496 22.94 -40.35 -11.88
CA ASN A 496 23.72 -41.58 -11.90
C ASN A 496 24.79 -41.58 -13.01
N HIS A 497 24.52 -40.97 -14.17
CA HIS A 497 25.47 -40.90 -15.28
C HIS A 497 26.72 -40.08 -14.92
N TYR A 498 26.53 -38.91 -14.31
CA TYR A 498 27.63 -38.04 -13.89
C TYR A 498 28.20 -38.37 -12.50
N GLY A 499 27.60 -39.31 -11.75
CA GLY A 499 28.00 -39.62 -10.37
C GLY A 499 27.69 -38.50 -9.36
N ILE A 500 26.73 -37.62 -9.68
CA ILE A 500 26.39 -36.43 -8.89
C ILE A 500 25.12 -36.62 -8.06
N LYS A 501 24.90 -35.79 -7.04
CA LYS A 501 23.73 -35.93 -6.17
C LYS A 501 22.43 -35.50 -6.84
N TYR A 502 21.35 -36.21 -6.52
CA TYR A 502 19.98 -35.91 -6.95
C TYR A 502 19.19 -35.31 -5.79
N TYR A 503 18.53 -34.18 -6.05
CA TYR A 503 17.63 -33.49 -5.13
C TYR A 503 16.26 -33.27 -5.75
N ASP A 504 15.21 -33.50 -4.96
CA ASP A 504 13.85 -33.10 -5.34
C ASP A 504 13.08 -32.47 -4.19
N SER A 505 11.79 -32.23 -4.40
CA SER A 505 10.91 -31.50 -3.49
C SER A 505 10.83 -32.04 -2.06
N GLU A 506 11.18 -33.32 -1.82
CA GLU A 506 11.24 -33.94 -0.49
C GLU A 506 12.66 -33.82 0.09
N LEU A 507 13.69 -34.22 -0.67
CA LEU A 507 15.10 -34.16 -0.26
C LEU A 507 15.59 -32.73 0.00
N LEU A 508 15.03 -31.72 -0.67
CA LEU A 508 15.32 -30.30 -0.40
C LEU A 508 14.75 -29.81 0.94
N VAL A 509 13.71 -30.45 1.48
CA VAL A 509 13.17 -30.15 2.82
C VAL A 509 14.05 -30.79 3.89
N GLU A 510 14.48 -32.03 3.65
CA GLU A 510 15.41 -32.74 4.53
C GLU A 510 16.77 -32.03 4.60
N ALA A 511 17.36 -31.70 3.45
CA ALA A 511 18.59 -30.90 3.38
C ALA A 511 18.45 -29.52 4.03
N ALA A 512 17.26 -28.91 4.05
CA ALA A 512 17.03 -27.67 4.78
C ALA A 512 17.01 -27.89 6.31
N LYS A 513 16.44 -28.99 6.81
CA LYS A 513 16.52 -29.34 8.25
C LYS A 513 17.97 -29.54 8.68
N ASP A 514 18.76 -30.30 7.91
CA ASP A 514 20.18 -30.54 8.19
C ASP A 514 21.03 -29.26 8.14
N MET A 515 20.62 -28.29 7.31
CA MET A 515 21.24 -26.96 7.21
C MET A 515 20.86 -25.98 8.33
N GLY A 516 20.12 -26.43 9.35
CA GLY A 516 19.79 -25.65 10.53
C GLY A 516 18.54 -24.76 10.40
N PHE A 517 17.68 -24.97 9.40
CA PHE A 517 16.38 -24.30 9.34
C PHE A 517 15.42 -24.91 10.39
N ALA A 518 14.70 -24.05 11.13
CA ALA A 518 13.87 -24.48 12.26
C ALA A 518 12.75 -25.46 11.84
N PRO A 519 12.50 -26.57 12.58
CA PRO A 519 11.47 -27.57 12.25
C PRO A 519 10.07 -26.98 12.05
N GLU A 520 9.74 -25.95 12.83
CA GLU A 520 8.49 -25.20 12.83
C GLU A 520 8.12 -24.56 11.48
N ILE A 521 9.11 -24.35 10.59
CA ILE A 521 8.91 -23.84 9.22
C ILE A 521 8.29 -24.92 8.32
N PHE A 522 8.51 -26.20 8.64
CA PHE A 522 8.12 -27.34 7.83
C PHE A 522 6.83 -27.99 8.34
N GLU A 523 6.66 -28.12 9.66
CA GLU A 523 5.45 -28.70 10.26
C GLU A 523 4.17 -27.93 9.86
N LYS A 524 4.25 -26.58 9.81
CA LYS A 524 3.14 -25.69 9.41
C LYS A 524 2.91 -25.57 7.90
N ALA A 525 3.55 -26.43 7.11
CA ALA A 525 3.40 -26.47 5.65
C ALA A 525 2.94 -27.84 5.12
N ASP A 526 3.06 -28.91 5.92
CA ASP A 526 2.44 -30.20 5.64
C ASP A 526 0.95 -30.23 6.05
N GLU A 527 0.52 -29.35 6.97
CA GLU A 527 -0.90 -29.10 7.27
C GLU A 527 -1.58 -28.30 6.14
N VAL A 528 -2.06 -28.99 5.09
CA VAL A 528 -3.00 -28.42 4.11
C VAL A 528 -4.18 -29.36 3.86
N PRO A 529 -5.33 -29.16 4.55
CA PRO A 529 -6.61 -29.67 4.10
C PRO A 529 -7.24 -28.71 3.07
N SER A 530 -7.66 -29.28 1.94
CA SER A 530 -8.62 -28.79 0.93
C SER A 530 -9.28 -27.41 1.12
N LEU A 531 -9.19 -26.60 0.06
CA LEU A 531 -9.80 -25.26 -0.19
C LEU A 531 -11.34 -25.12 -0.02
N GLN A 532 -12.05 -26.09 0.54
CA GLN A 532 -13.52 -26.07 0.68
C GLN A 532 -14.06 -25.42 1.97
N THR A 533 -13.24 -25.24 3.01
CA THR A 533 -13.68 -24.73 4.32
C THR A 533 -13.77 -23.21 4.45
N SER A 534 -13.32 -22.42 3.46
CA SER A 534 -13.26 -20.95 3.57
C SER A 534 -14.59 -20.18 3.44
N PHE A 535 -15.75 -20.87 3.44
CA PHE A 535 -17.06 -20.24 3.21
C PHE A 535 -18.08 -20.40 4.35
N GLY A 536 -17.74 -21.06 5.46
CA GLY A 536 -18.68 -21.35 6.54
C GLY A 536 -18.14 -21.10 7.93
N ASN A 537 -18.20 -19.85 8.40
CA ASN A 537 -18.65 -19.45 9.75
C ASN A 537 -18.42 -17.96 10.00
N LEU A 538 -19.50 -17.17 10.06
CA LEU A 538 -19.47 -15.72 10.32
C LEU A 538 -19.37 -15.38 11.83
N ALA A 539 -19.20 -16.39 12.70
CA ALA A 539 -19.25 -16.26 14.15
C ALA A 539 -17.88 -16.16 14.84
N ASP A 540 -16.77 -16.36 14.12
CA ASP A 540 -15.43 -16.48 14.72
C ASP A 540 -14.62 -15.16 14.77
N LEU A 541 -15.29 -14.03 14.48
CA LEU A 541 -14.70 -12.68 14.43
C LEU A 541 -14.35 -12.08 15.82
N SER A 542 -14.58 -12.81 16.91
CA SER A 542 -14.37 -12.36 18.29
C SER A 542 -13.27 -13.13 19.05
N SER A 543 -12.50 -14.02 18.41
CA SER A 543 -11.37 -14.72 19.02
C SER A 543 -10.02 -14.11 18.61
N PRO A 544 -9.13 -13.67 19.53
CA PRO A 544 -7.89 -12.97 19.17
C PRO A 544 -6.80 -13.80 18.46
N ASN A 545 -6.99 -15.11 18.23
CA ASN A 545 -5.89 -16.04 17.96
C ASN A 545 -6.00 -16.90 16.68
N THR A 546 -7.06 -16.78 15.88
CA THR A 546 -7.25 -17.61 14.66
C THR A 546 -7.39 -16.76 13.39
N SER A 547 -6.27 -16.13 12.99
CA SER A 547 -6.06 -15.75 11.59
C SER A 547 -4.69 -16.26 11.14
N GLU A 548 -4.69 -17.39 10.43
CA GLU A 548 -3.46 -18.04 9.99
C GLU A 548 -2.61 -17.11 9.12
N PRO A 549 -1.29 -17.07 9.34
CA PRO A 549 -0.42 -16.27 8.52
C PRO A 549 -0.29 -16.91 7.13
N MET A 550 -0.76 -16.20 6.10
CA MET A 550 -0.45 -16.39 4.66
C MET A 550 1.07 -16.34 4.34
N LEU A 551 1.91 -16.34 5.38
CA LEU A 551 3.37 -16.26 5.41
C LEU A 551 4.04 -17.65 5.49
N SER A 552 3.32 -18.71 5.88
CA SER A 552 3.90 -20.06 6.06
C SER A 552 4.61 -20.56 4.79
N GLY A 553 3.89 -20.62 3.66
CA GLY A 553 4.46 -21.07 2.39
C GLY A 553 5.60 -20.19 1.87
N ALA A 554 5.61 -18.89 2.19
CA ALA A 554 6.70 -17.99 1.80
C ALA A 554 8.01 -18.28 2.55
N ASN A 555 7.93 -18.69 3.81
CA ASN A 555 9.08 -19.15 4.57
C ASN A 555 9.61 -20.49 4.02
N LEU A 556 8.72 -21.43 3.65
CA LEU A 556 9.11 -22.69 3.02
C LEU A 556 9.82 -22.48 1.67
N PHE A 557 9.26 -21.64 0.79
CA PHE A 557 9.87 -21.33 -0.51
C PHE A 557 11.26 -20.67 -0.36
N LYS A 558 11.41 -19.76 0.62
CA LYS A 558 12.72 -19.17 0.97
C LYS A 558 13.72 -20.24 1.41
N ALA A 559 13.37 -21.08 2.39
CA ALA A 559 14.27 -22.11 2.91
C ALA A 559 14.72 -23.05 1.77
N GLN A 560 13.78 -23.49 0.93
CA GLN A 560 14.08 -24.29 -0.26
C GLN A 560 14.97 -23.54 -1.26
N SER A 561 14.76 -22.25 -1.49
CA SER A 561 15.58 -21.45 -2.41
C SER A 561 17.02 -21.28 -1.90
N GLU A 562 17.19 -21.02 -0.61
CA GLU A 562 18.50 -20.85 0.04
C GLU A 562 19.25 -22.19 0.12
N THR A 563 18.55 -23.30 0.40
CA THR A 563 19.10 -24.66 0.30
C THR A 563 19.52 -25.00 -1.13
N MET A 564 18.71 -24.71 -2.16
CA MET A 564 19.11 -24.93 -3.56
C MET A 564 20.36 -24.13 -3.94
N GLN A 565 20.44 -22.86 -3.55
CA GLN A 565 21.60 -22.01 -3.83
C GLN A 565 22.85 -22.55 -3.16
N ARG A 566 22.78 -22.96 -1.88
CA ARG A 566 23.91 -23.54 -1.16
C ARG A 566 24.38 -24.87 -1.76
N ILE A 567 23.46 -25.79 -2.06
CA ILE A 567 23.79 -27.07 -2.73
C ILE A 567 24.51 -26.79 -4.05
N ALA A 568 23.95 -25.91 -4.88
CA ALA A 568 24.52 -25.51 -6.17
C ALA A 568 25.85 -24.74 -6.04
N GLU A 569 26.21 -24.21 -4.87
CA GLU A 569 27.53 -23.62 -4.59
C GLU A 569 28.56 -24.67 -4.14
N THR A 570 28.15 -25.64 -3.32
CA THR A 570 29.06 -26.60 -2.70
C THR A 570 29.35 -27.83 -3.56
N GLU A 571 28.42 -28.26 -4.41
CA GLU A 571 28.55 -29.52 -5.15
C GLU A 571 27.76 -29.57 -6.46
N SER A 572 28.24 -30.42 -7.38
CA SER A 572 27.52 -30.72 -8.61
C SER A 572 26.28 -31.56 -8.33
N CYS A 573 25.15 -31.22 -8.95
CA CYS A 573 23.85 -31.80 -8.59
C CYS A 573 22.77 -31.69 -9.68
N VAL A 574 21.76 -32.56 -9.58
CA VAL A 574 20.50 -32.48 -10.33
C VAL A 574 19.37 -32.08 -9.38
N ILE A 575 18.68 -30.98 -9.65
CA ILE A 575 17.56 -30.45 -8.86
C ILE A 575 16.25 -30.51 -9.67
N VAL A 576 15.22 -31.17 -9.12
CA VAL A 576 13.93 -31.38 -9.82
C VAL A 576 12.76 -30.65 -9.14
N GLY A 577 12.29 -29.58 -9.78
CA GLY A 577 11.06 -28.86 -9.43
C GLY A 577 11.26 -27.64 -8.52
N ARG A 578 10.20 -27.25 -7.77
CA ARG A 578 10.22 -26.12 -6.80
C ARG A 578 10.73 -24.77 -7.37
N ALA A 579 10.57 -24.54 -8.68
CA ALA A 579 11.08 -23.36 -9.40
C ALA A 579 12.62 -23.19 -9.34
N SER A 580 13.37 -24.28 -9.28
CA SER A 580 14.84 -24.28 -9.29
C SER A 580 15.44 -23.53 -10.48
N ASP A 581 14.79 -23.56 -11.65
CA ASP A 581 15.13 -22.77 -12.83
C ASP A 581 15.14 -21.26 -12.54
N TYR A 582 14.12 -20.76 -11.85
CA TYR A 582 14.02 -19.35 -11.46
C TYR A 582 14.96 -19.00 -10.30
N VAL A 583 15.12 -19.88 -9.31
CA VAL A 583 15.99 -19.65 -8.14
C VAL A 583 17.46 -19.53 -8.55
N LEU A 584 17.90 -20.33 -9.53
CA LEU A 584 19.30 -20.45 -9.95
C LEU A 584 19.65 -19.66 -11.22
N ARG A 585 18.69 -18.97 -11.85
CA ARG A 585 18.83 -18.24 -13.14
C ARG A 585 20.02 -17.26 -13.28
N GLU A 586 20.59 -16.78 -12.18
CA GLU A 586 21.71 -15.83 -12.19
C GLU A 586 23.08 -16.54 -12.24
N ARG A 587 23.10 -17.87 -12.05
CA ARG A 587 24.28 -18.72 -12.17
C ARG A 587 24.57 -19.03 -13.65
N LYS A 588 25.85 -19.06 -14.02
CA LYS A 588 26.30 -19.35 -15.40
C LYS A 588 26.62 -20.83 -15.62
N ASP A 589 26.81 -21.56 -14.53
CA ASP A 589 27.14 -22.99 -14.40
C ASP A 589 25.90 -23.90 -14.28
N VAL A 590 24.71 -23.34 -14.50
CA VAL A 590 23.44 -24.08 -14.46
C VAL A 590 22.91 -24.33 -15.87
N VAL A 591 22.39 -25.53 -16.12
CA VAL A 591 21.60 -25.86 -17.32
C VAL A 591 20.16 -26.18 -16.92
N THR A 592 19.20 -25.58 -17.61
CA THR A 592 17.78 -25.60 -17.27
C THR A 592 16.93 -26.32 -18.32
N PHE A 593 16.11 -27.27 -17.87
CA PHE A 593 15.26 -28.09 -18.73
C PHE A 593 13.78 -27.98 -18.34
N PHE A 594 12.88 -28.08 -19.32
CA PHE A 594 11.45 -28.29 -19.08
C PHE A 594 10.91 -29.53 -19.79
N LEU A 595 10.37 -30.47 -19.02
CA LEU A 595 9.83 -31.74 -19.54
C LEU A 595 8.30 -31.67 -19.67
N ARG A 596 7.81 -31.82 -20.90
CA ARG A 596 6.38 -31.87 -21.26
C ARG A 596 6.01 -33.20 -21.91
N ALA A 597 4.71 -33.51 -21.96
CA ALA A 597 4.15 -34.60 -22.76
C ALA A 597 2.61 -34.43 -22.94
N PRO A 598 1.98 -35.08 -23.93
CA PRO A 598 0.52 -35.11 -24.09
C PRO A 598 -0.21 -35.63 -22.83
N MET A 599 -1.45 -35.18 -22.62
CA MET A 599 -2.25 -35.56 -21.45
C MET A 599 -2.43 -37.09 -21.33
N GLU A 600 -2.72 -37.77 -22.45
CA GLU A 600 -2.91 -39.22 -22.51
C GLU A 600 -1.68 -39.97 -22.00
N PHE A 601 -0.50 -39.71 -22.60
CA PHE A 601 0.77 -40.27 -22.15
C PHE A 601 1.05 -40.01 -20.67
N ARG A 602 0.75 -38.81 -20.16
CA ARG A 602 0.96 -38.47 -18.74
C ARG A 602 -0.04 -39.18 -17.82
N ALA A 603 -1.28 -39.34 -18.25
CA ALA A 603 -2.31 -40.06 -17.52
C ALA A 603 -2.04 -41.57 -17.49
N GLU A 604 -1.62 -42.19 -18.60
CA GLU A 604 -1.23 -43.60 -18.67
C GLU A 604 -0.08 -43.91 -17.69
N ASN A 605 0.97 -43.09 -17.71
CA ASN A 605 2.10 -43.23 -16.78
C ASN A 605 1.68 -43.11 -15.30
N ILE A 606 0.70 -42.25 -14.98
CA ILE A 606 0.17 -42.11 -13.62
C ILE A 606 -0.78 -43.26 -13.26
N ALA A 607 -1.62 -43.71 -14.20
CA ALA A 607 -2.52 -44.85 -14.06
C ALA A 607 -1.74 -46.13 -13.74
N SER A 608 -0.72 -46.46 -14.55
CA SER A 608 0.14 -47.62 -14.34
C SER A 608 0.92 -47.54 -13.03
N ARG A 609 1.45 -46.36 -12.67
CA ARG A 609 2.25 -46.19 -11.45
C ARG A 609 1.44 -46.28 -10.16
N HIS A 610 0.21 -45.79 -10.16
CA HIS A 610 -0.66 -45.76 -8.97
C HIS A 610 -1.73 -46.86 -8.95
N ASN A 611 -1.77 -47.70 -9.99
CA ASN A 611 -2.80 -48.73 -10.21
C ASN A 611 -4.23 -48.15 -10.13
N ILE A 612 -4.47 -47.06 -10.86
CA ILE A 612 -5.77 -46.35 -10.90
C ILE A 612 -6.32 -46.25 -12.32
N ASP A 613 -7.64 -46.12 -12.43
CA ASP A 613 -8.33 -45.86 -13.70
C ASP A 613 -7.83 -44.59 -14.41
N ILE A 614 -7.85 -44.62 -15.74
CA ILE A 614 -7.32 -43.55 -16.59
C ILE A 614 -8.02 -42.21 -16.38
N LYS A 615 -9.34 -42.19 -16.10
CA LYS A 615 -10.07 -40.94 -15.82
C LYS A 615 -9.69 -40.36 -14.46
N LYS A 616 -9.43 -41.21 -13.47
CA LYS A 616 -8.89 -40.78 -12.17
C LYS A 616 -7.46 -40.24 -12.31
N ALA A 617 -6.65 -40.87 -13.16
CA ALA A 617 -5.29 -40.39 -13.45
C ALA A 617 -5.29 -39.02 -14.16
N GLN A 618 -6.16 -38.80 -15.17
CA GLN A 618 -6.33 -37.51 -15.83
C GLN A 618 -6.69 -36.39 -14.83
N LYS A 619 -7.71 -36.61 -13.98
CA LYS A 619 -8.11 -35.63 -12.96
C LYS A 619 -6.98 -35.30 -11.97
N LEU A 620 -6.26 -36.32 -11.50
CA LEU A 620 -5.11 -36.14 -10.61
C LEU A 620 -3.96 -35.36 -11.29
N VAL A 621 -3.77 -35.53 -12.60
CA VAL A 621 -2.80 -34.77 -13.39
C VAL A 621 -3.20 -33.30 -13.46
N GLU A 622 -4.45 -32.97 -13.78
CA GLU A 622 -4.95 -31.59 -13.86
C GLU A 622 -4.85 -30.86 -12.51
N GLU A 623 -5.28 -31.51 -11.42
CA GLU A 623 -5.20 -30.95 -10.07
C GLU A 623 -3.74 -30.67 -9.67
N ARG A 624 -2.81 -31.60 -9.94
CA ARG A 624 -1.39 -31.45 -9.60
C ARG A 624 -0.65 -30.47 -10.52
N GLU A 625 -1.06 -30.30 -11.77
CA GLU A 625 -0.51 -29.27 -12.65
C GLU A 625 -0.99 -27.87 -12.30
N THR A 626 -2.28 -27.71 -11.99
CA THR A 626 -2.85 -26.42 -11.56
C THR A 626 -2.11 -25.91 -10.32
N ALA A 627 -1.98 -26.76 -9.29
CA ALA A 627 -1.23 -26.41 -8.08
C ALA A 627 0.26 -26.08 -8.33
N ARG A 628 0.90 -26.70 -9.34
CA ARG A 628 2.29 -26.39 -9.73
C ARG A 628 2.42 -25.07 -10.46
N LYS A 629 1.49 -24.78 -11.37
CA LYS A 629 1.44 -23.50 -12.07
C LYS A 629 1.18 -22.36 -11.10
N GLU A 630 0.15 -22.48 -10.26
CA GLU A 630 -0.16 -21.48 -9.23
C GLU A 630 1.03 -21.22 -8.28
N TYR A 631 1.71 -22.28 -7.82
CA TYR A 631 2.91 -22.16 -7.00
C TYR A 631 4.04 -21.40 -7.73
N TYR A 632 4.36 -21.82 -8.96
CA TYR A 632 5.44 -21.21 -9.73
C TYR A 632 5.12 -19.75 -10.08
N ASP A 633 3.93 -19.47 -10.60
CA ASP A 633 3.49 -18.14 -11.01
C ASP A 633 3.43 -17.18 -9.81
N TYR A 634 3.02 -17.66 -8.63
CA TYR A 634 3.00 -16.88 -7.38
C TYR A 634 4.40 -16.49 -6.88
N TYR A 635 5.36 -17.43 -6.85
CA TYR A 635 6.70 -17.18 -6.30
C TYR A 635 7.68 -16.54 -7.29
N THR A 636 7.50 -16.76 -8.59
CA THR A 636 8.42 -16.26 -9.63
C THR A 636 7.90 -15.03 -10.37
N GLY A 637 6.58 -14.83 -10.43
CA GLY A 637 5.94 -13.82 -11.28
C GLY A 637 6.05 -14.08 -12.79
N LYS A 638 6.61 -15.23 -13.20
CA LYS A 638 6.69 -15.73 -14.58
C LYS A 638 5.59 -16.77 -14.83
N GLU A 639 5.34 -17.12 -16.09
CA GLU A 639 4.45 -18.22 -16.44
C GLU A 639 5.18 -19.57 -16.45
N TRP A 640 4.67 -20.54 -15.70
CA TRP A 640 5.22 -21.89 -15.65
C TRP A 640 5.21 -22.59 -17.02
N GLY A 641 6.38 -23.04 -17.46
CA GLY A 641 6.55 -23.72 -18.75
C GLY A 641 6.73 -22.79 -19.96
N ASP A 642 6.85 -21.46 -19.77
CA ASP A 642 7.32 -20.58 -20.84
C ASP A 642 8.74 -20.99 -21.26
N SER A 643 8.91 -21.32 -22.54
CA SER A 643 10.19 -21.70 -23.15
C SER A 643 11.32 -20.68 -22.94
N LYS A 644 11.01 -19.40 -22.68
CA LYS A 644 12.02 -18.37 -22.35
C LYS A 644 12.65 -18.56 -20.96
N GLY A 645 12.10 -19.46 -20.14
CA GLY A 645 12.62 -19.79 -18.81
C GLY A 645 13.61 -20.95 -18.78
N TYR A 646 13.85 -21.64 -19.91
CA TYR A 646 14.59 -22.90 -19.97
C TYR A 646 15.53 -22.96 -21.18
N ASP A 647 16.71 -23.54 -21.03
CA ASP A 647 17.67 -23.75 -22.13
C ASP A 647 17.17 -24.78 -23.14
N LEU A 648 16.42 -25.80 -22.68
CA LEU A 648 15.79 -26.80 -23.54
C LEU A 648 14.43 -27.28 -23.01
N CYS A 649 13.40 -27.20 -23.85
CA CYS A 649 12.08 -27.79 -23.59
C CYS A 649 11.91 -29.09 -24.40
N VAL A 650 11.63 -30.21 -23.74
CA VAL A 650 11.59 -31.55 -24.38
C VAL A 650 10.20 -32.19 -24.23
N ASP A 651 9.67 -32.73 -25.33
CA ASP A 651 8.47 -33.57 -25.31
C ASP A 651 8.85 -35.05 -25.16
N VAL A 652 8.73 -35.54 -23.93
CA VAL A 652 9.20 -36.86 -23.49
C VAL A 652 8.48 -38.00 -24.21
N SER A 653 7.27 -37.76 -24.73
CA SER A 653 6.49 -38.76 -25.47
C SER A 653 7.10 -39.17 -26.81
N LYS A 654 8.07 -38.40 -27.33
CA LYS A 654 8.71 -38.67 -28.63
C LYS A 654 9.89 -39.64 -28.55
N LEU A 655 10.53 -39.74 -27.40
CA LEU A 655 11.75 -40.53 -27.21
C LEU A 655 11.62 -41.63 -26.14
N GLY A 656 10.67 -41.52 -25.21
CA GLY A 656 10.68 -42.32 -23.99
C GLY A 656 11.65 -41.74 -22.94
N PHE A 657 11.66 -42.26 -21.72
CA PHE A 657 12.39 -41.64 -20.61
C PHE A 657 13.91 -41.75 -20.76
N GLU A 658 14.39 -42.92 -21.19
CA GLU A 658 15.79 -43.30 -21.27
C GLU A 658 16.50 -42.49 -22.36
N LYS A 659 15.96 -42.51 -23.59
CA LYS A 659 16.49 -41.71 -24.70
C LYS A 659 16.33 -40.20 -24.50
N THR A 660 15.34 -39.76 -23.71
CA THR A 660 15.26 -38.36 -23.27
C THR A 660 16.43 -38.02 -22.35
N ALA A 661 16.80 -38.90 -21.42
CA ALA A 661 17.97 -38.69 -20.56
C ALA A 661 19.27 -38.67 -21.38
N GLU A 662 19.46 -39.60 -22.33
CA GLU A 662 20.60 -39.62 -23.26
C GLU A 662 20.72 -38.32 -24.07
N MET A 663 19.61 -37.82 -24.61
CA MET A 663 19.56 -36.53 -25.32
C MET A 663 19.96 -35.35 -24.40
N MET A 664 19.47 -35.34 -23.16
CA MET A 664 19.80 -34.29 -22.20
C MET A 664 21.27 -34.33 -21.79
N ILE A 665 21.85 -35.52 -21.59
CA ILE A 665 23.29 -35.72 -21.32
C ILE A 665 24.12 -35.14 -22.48
N ALA A 666 23.85 -35.53 -23.72
CA ALA A 666 24.57 -35.01 -24.89
C ALA A 666 24.46 -33.47 -25.04
N PHE A 667 23.34 -32.87 -24.62
CA PHE A 667 23.17 -31.42 -24.56
C PHE A 667 24.00 -30.78 -23.44
N ILE A 668 24.00 -31.37 -22.23
CA ILE A 668 24.80 -30.92 -21.08
C ILE A 668 26.29 -30.93 -21.47
N ASP A 669 26.80 -32.05 -21.98
CA ASP A 669 28.19 -32.20 -22.40
C ASP A 669 28.56 -31.11 -23.42
N SER A 670 27.71 -30.91 -24.44
CA SER A 670 27.90 -29.87 -25.47
C SER A 670 27.93 -28.44 -24.92
N VAL A 671 27.27 -28.17 -23.79
CA VAL A 671 27.23 -26.86 -23.12
C VAL A 671 28.46 -26.65 -22.23
N PHE A 672 28.94 -27.69 -21.54
CA PHE A 672 30.11 -27.59 -20.66
C PHE A 672 31.44 -27.71 -21.41
N SER A 673 31.57 -28.58 -22.43
CA SER A 673 32.79 -28.63 -23.26
C SER A 673 33.10 -27.29 -23.95
N LYS A 674 32.06 -26.56 -24.42
CA LYS A 674 32.21 -25.22 -25.01
C LYS A 674 32.66 -24.12 -24.04
N LYS A 675 32.69 -24.38 -22.73
CA LYS A 675 33.21 -23.46 -21.72
C LYS A 675 34.69 -23.72 -21.40
N ALA A 676 35.20 -24.93 -21.65
CA ALA A 676 36.62 -25.24 -21.47
C ALA A 676 37.51 -24.72 -22.62
N GLU A 677 36.93 -24.42 -23.79
CA GLU A 677 37.63 -23.88 -24.96
C GLU A 677 37.63 -22.33 -25.04
N LYS A 678 37.22 -21.62 -23.99
CA LYS A 678 37.05 -20.15 -23.97
C LYS A 678 37.59 -19.47 -22.71
#